data_AF-A0A2S9XTC9-F1
#
_entry.id   AF-A0A2S9XTC9-F1
#
_cell.length_a   1.000
_cell.length_b   1.000
_cell.length_c   1.000
_cell.angle_alpha   90.00
_cell.angle_beta   90.00
_cell.angle_gamma   90.00
#
_symmetry.space_group_name_H-M   'P 1'
#
loop_
_entity.id
_entity.type
_entity.pdbx_description
1 polymer ?
#
loop_
_entity_poly.entity_id
_entity_poly.type
_entity_poly.pdbx_seq_one_letter_code
_entity_poly.pdbx_strand_id
1 'polypeptide(L)'
;MFHYKTPSPWYEHMQARIRGKITEYEGGAGVPGVIVAAFNKGHLRDERIGQVLSASDGSYELNYERGRTLKVFSRTTDIYLVVKSVAGRVLHTTQAVTRFHAGPDERIDVELPSQTLHAAGITLALPVPLIASERLKSLPCLDHAAPDDPLAAQIRADLAAAGSVLGLMKHYMSALVGDKNNNALPLRKLCKLFRLGAVPERVTGHYYGVTLALRTGDLAEPIADFGNLLGCVWGTAVGENRAWSGQTFASMSEGDRHQITGKVVPDDVPMYRATNHFKVIHHAPVNLAGNALINFMWHLADAPTDQQLRYGHQRDGGQCVVYRAASVYPGTPRQVLRLNYRFSGLGNHPPLPHLITELVEIAPGVLLGQLTFATAGLLETYDPTAADASYRYQHCGFVVLFDETLNVVARDLFPHLEIPRAAIVTRVAEDSPLPASVKPPAKLTTLTLAESPPTTADTDPLALVRRDLRDAVTILHMLASYSGALNHTPTADSTIFAKLRALHDAGLAPQYMDGFYHVALISWVSPGPLGSLNINSLNLAWRVGRRFSPWTGKRFEPIEPRPLLACSDGHESLDVPTQLCSNTLAFRTRRQRIAGGALKLMCSNLERASAGDHREFGYDAQSAFSIGRQASSICADKHGAPVYQCNYRWKGLHNPPPESLRIDELVQIAEGLYLGQVYYATKALEPWSPNTAPACYGYQLYEYFLLMDPQWQALRMSLGFDLDNV
;
A
#
# COMPACT_ATOMS: atom_id res chain seq x y z
N MET A 1 11.34 15.24 -58.86
CA MET A 1 10.12 15.07 -58.03
C MET A 1 9.89 13.57 -57.84
N PHE A 2 9.32 13.13 -56.71
CA PHE A 2 9.39 11.75 -56.16
C PHE A 2 10.83 11.39 -55.72
N HIS A 3 11.05 10.88 -54.50
CA HIS A 3 10.65 9.53 -54.06
C HIS A 3 10.32 9.38 -52.56
N TYR A 4 9.61 8.29 -52.24
CA TYR A 4 9.44 7.56 -50.98
C TYR A 4 9.44 8.28 -49.60
N LYS A 5 8.29 8.13 -48.90
CA LYS A 5 8.25 8.01 -47.43
C LYS A 5 8.44 6.55 -47.02
N THR A 6 9.16 6.32 -45.93
CA THR A 6 9.10 5.10 -45.11
C THR A 6 8.62 5.45 -43.69
N PRO A 7 7.74 4.64 -43.06
CA PRO A 7 7.32 4.86 -41.67
C PRO A 7 8.31 4.24 -40.66
N SER A 8 8.38 4.83 -39.46
CA SER A 8 9.22 4.34 -38.35
C SER A 8 8.52 3.26 -37.51
N PRO A 9 9.21 2.21 -37.05
CA PRO A 9 8.63 1.14 -36.24
C PRO A 9 8.66 1.46 -34.72
N TRP A 10 7.52 1.89 -34.17
CA TRP A 10 7.31 2.00 -32.73
C TRP A 10 6.61 0.74 -32.17
N TYR A 11 6.92 0.36 -30.93
CA TYR A 11 6.20 -0.69 -30.19
C TYR A 11 5.14 -0.05 -29.28
N GLU A 12 3.88 -0.47 -29.40
CA GLU A 12 2.80 -0.07 -28.49
C GLU A 12 2.70 -1.00 -27.28
N HIS A 13 2.49 -0.42 -26.09
CA HIS A 13 2.18 -1.18 -24.86
C HIS A 13 0.72 -1.67 -24.88
N MET A 14 0.43 -2.74 -25.61
CA MET A 14 -0.93 -3.30 -25.71
C MET A 14 -1.36 -4.08 -24.47
N GLN A 15 -2.12 -3.39 -23.61
CA GLN A 15 -2.82 -3.98 -22.47
C GLN A 15 -3.94 -4.94 -22.89
N ALA A 16 -4.13 -6.03 -22.14
CA ALA A 16 -4.95 -7.18 -22.55
C ALA A 16 -5.80 -7.84 -21.42
N ARG A 17 -6.68 -8.79 -21.80
CA ARG A 17 -7.67 -9.43 -20.93
C ARG A 17 -7.97 -10.86 -21.26
N ILE A 18 -8.46 -11.56 -20.25
CA ILE A 18 -9.39 -12.66 -20.43
C ILE A 18 -10.64 -12.34 -19.62
N ARG A 19 -11.77 -12.23 -20.30
CA ARG A 19 -13.12 -12.12 -19.75
C ARG A 19 -13.94 -13.34 -20.15
N GLY A 20 -15.06 -13.55 -19.48
CA GLY A 20 -16.02 -14.58 -19.88
C GLY A 20 -17.03 -14.86 -18.79
N LYS A 21 -17.76 -15.96 -18.97
CA LYS A 21 -18.74 -16.48 -18.04
C LYS A 21 -18.46 -17.96 -17.76
N ILE A 22 -18.52 -18.34 -16.48
CA ILE A 22 -18.60 -19.73 -16.07
C ILE A 22 -20.07 -20.10 -15.95
N THR A 23 -20.53 -21.12 -16.68
CA THR A 23 -21.93 -21.57 -16.68
C THR A 23 -22.07 -23.04 -16.33
N GLU A 24 -23.20 -23.41 -15.75
CA GLU A 24 -23.66 -24.79 -15.75
C GLU A 24 -23.93 -25.23 -17.20
N TYR A 25 -23.49 -26.42 -17.59
CA TYR A 25 -23.71 -26.96 -18.94
C TYR A 25 -25.18 -27.29 -19.20
N GLU A 26 -25.85 -27.87 -18.20
CA GLU A 26 -27.20 -28.41 -18.28
C GLU A 26 -28.29 -27.32 -18.23
N GLY A 27 -28.15 -26.32 -17.37
CA GLY A 27 -29.13 -25.24 -17.17
C GLY A 27 -28.72 -23.85 -17.69
N GLY A 28 -27.47 -23.67 -18.15
CA GLY A 28 -26.95 -22.36 -18.58
C GLY A 28 -26.79 -21.31 -17.44
N ALA A 29 -27.07 -21.72 -16.20
CA ALA A 29 -27.02 -20.90 -15.01
C ALA A 29 -25.59 -20.40 -14.74
N GLY A 30 -25.44 -19.22 -14.13
CA GLY A 30 -24.12 -18.70 -13.76
C GLY A 30 -23.50 -19.46 -12.58
N VAL A 31 -22.21 -19.78 -12.65
CA VAL A 31 -21.47 -20.43 -11.56
C VAL A 31 -20.71 -19.39 -10.72
N PRO A 32 -21.24 -18.96 -9.56
CA PRO A 32 -20.60 -17.96 -8.72
C PRO A 32 -19.43 -18.54 -7.91
N GLY A 33 -18.55 -17.67 -7.41
CA GLY A 33 -17.62 -18.03 -6.33
C GLY A 33 -16.54 -19.04 -6.70
N VAL A 34 -16.30 -19.31 -7.98
CA VAL A 34 -15.19 -20.17 -8.43
C VAL A 34 -13.97 -19.34 -8.82
N ILE A 35 -12.78 -19.83 -8.47
CA ILE A 35 -11.51 -19.21 -8.84
C ILE A 35 -11.20 -19.58 -10.30
N VAL A 36 -11.25 -18.59 -11.19
CA VAL A 36 -10.82 -18.69 -12.57
C VAL A 36 -9.36 -18.25 -12.64
N ALA A 37 -8.45 -19.22 -12.79
CA ALA A 37 -7.02 -18.97 -12.95
C ALA A 37 -6.62 -19.11 -14.43
N ALA A 38 -6.00 -18.07 -14.99
CA ALA A 38 -5.60 -18.05 -16.39
C ALA A 38 -4.14 -18.47 -16.59
N PHE A 39 -3.87 -19.13 -17.71
CA PHE A 39 -2.55 -19.67 -18.05
C PHE A 39 -2.21 -19.42 -19.53
N ASN A 40 -0.94 -19.09 -19.79
CA ASN A 40 -0.34 -19.06 -21.12
C ASN A 40 0.38 -20.39 -21.37
N LYS A 41 0.07 -21.07 -22.47
CA LYS A 41 0.55 -22.40 -22.80
C LYS A 41 1.93 -22.35 -23.46
N GLY A 42 2.88 -23.10 -22.91
CA GLY A 42 4.21 -23.23 -23.47
C GLY A 42 4.35 -24.48 -24.34
N HIS A 43 5.45 -24.55 -25.11
CA HIS A 43 5.90 -25.83 -25.67
C HIS A 43 6.60 -26.73 -24.63
N LEU A 44 6.89 -26.18 -23.43
CA LEU A 44 7.66 -26.86 -22.37
C LEU A 44 7.05 -26.69 -20.97
N ARG A 45 6.46 -25.53 -20.66
CA ARG A 45 5.84 -25.24 -19.36
C ARG A 45 4.79 -24.14 -19.50
N ASP A 46 3.67 -24.33 -18.80
CA ASP A 46 2.56 -23.38 -18.79
C ASP A 46 2.68 -22.37 -17.65
N GLU A 47 2.38 -21.11 -17.93
CA GLU A 47 2.58 -19.99 -17.02
C GLU A 47 1.25 -19.42 -16.52
N ARG A 48 1.00 -19.40 -15.20
CA ARG A 48 -0.16 -18.69 -14.63
C ARG A 48 -0.03 -17.18 -14.88
N ILE A 49 -0.98 -16.64 -15.63
CA ILE A 49 -1.17 -15.22 -15.94
C ILE A 49 -1.70 -14.48 -14.70
N GLY A 50 -2.75 -15.01 -14.09
CA GLY A 50 -3.40 -14.44 -12.91
C GLY A 50 -4.52 -15.33 -12.37
N GLN A 51 -5.33 -14.81 -11.45
CA GLN A 51 -6.59 -15.45 -11.02
C GLN A 51 -7.60 -14.41 -10.53
N VAL A 52 -8.89 -14.73 -10.66
CA VAL A 52 -10.03 -13.91 -10.19
C VAL A 52 -11.16 -14.84 -9.72
N LEU A 53 -12.04 -14.37 -8.84
CA LEU A 53 -13.26 -15.11 -8.45
C LEU A 53 -14.42 -14.72 -9.38
N SER A 54 -15.25 -15.68 -9.81
CA SER A 54 -16.45 -15.37 -10.60
C SER A 54 -17.51 -14.64 -9.76
N ALA A 55 -18.18 -13.67 -10.39
CA ALA A 55 -19.27 -12.90 -9.82
C ALA A 55 -20.55 -13.75 -9.68
N SER A 56 -21.61 -13.17 -9.10
CA SER A 56 -22.88 -13.85 -8.82
C SER A 56 -23.57 -14.48 -10.04
N ASP A 57 -23.27 -14.01 -11.26
CA ASP A 57 -23.77 -14.56 -12.52
C ASP A 57 -22.77 -15.47 -13.25
N GLY A 58 -21.66 -15.83 -12.61
CA GLY A 58 -20.55 -16.56 -13.20
C GLY A 58 -19.63 -15.72 -14.10
N SER A 59 -19.90 -14.43 -14.33
CA SER A 59 -18.99 -13.59 -15.11
C SER A 59 -17.67 -13.35 -14.37
N TYR A 60 -16.58 -13.22 -15.13
CA TYR A 60 -15.26 -12.92 -14.59
C TYR A 60 -14.47 -12.02 -15.55
N GLU A 61 -13.51 -11.27 -15.01
CA GLU A 61 -12.62 -10.42 -15.79
C GLU A 61 -11.22 -10.41 -15.17
N LEU A 62 -10.21 -10.80 -15.95
CA LEU A 62 -8.82 -10.95 -15.55
C LEU A 62 -7.93 -10.14 -16.50
N ASN A 63 -7.22 -9.17 -15.94
CA ASN A 63 -6.60 -8.06 -16.66
C ASN A 63 -5.06 -8.23 -16.70
N TYR A 64 -4.47 -8.38 -17.90
CA TYR A 64 -3.06 -8.80 -18.12
C TYR A 64 -2.49 -8.31 -19.50
N GLU A 65 -1.24 -7.84 -19.69
CA GLU A 65 -0.78 -7.36 -21.03
C GLU A 65 -0.12 -8.46 -21.89
N ARG A 66 0.17 -8.12 -23.15
CA ARG A 66 0.86 -9.02 -24.10
C ARG A 66 2.20 -8.43 -24.49
N GLY A 67 3.28 -9.23 -24.43
CA GLY A 67 4.59 -8.84 -24.97
C GLY A 67 5.83 -9.37 -24.25
N ARG A 68 5.74 -9.79 -22.97
CA ARG A 68 6.94 -10.19 -22.19
C ARG A 68 7.42 -11.64 -22.43
N THR A 69 6.75 -12.42 -23.29
CA THR A 69 7.20 -13.75 -23.72
C THR A 69 8.27 -13.67 -24.82
N LEU A 70 9.49 -14.08 -24.49
CA LEU A 70 10.56 -14.30 -25.46
C LEU A 70 10.24 -15.50 -26.37
N LYS A 71 9.87 -15.21 -27.63
CA LYS A 71 9.98 -16.14 -28.76
C LYS A 71 10.56 -15.40 -29.97
N VAL A 72 11.66 -15.93 -30.51
CA VAL A 72 12.26 -15.47 -31.78
C VAL A 72 11.36 -15.85 -32.98
N PHE A 73 10.44 -16.80 -32.80
CA PHE A 73 9.44 -17.20 -33.78
C PHE A 73 8.04 -17.23 -33.14
N SER A 74 7.12 -16.43 -33.69
CA SER A 74 5.73 -16.15 -33.25
C SER A 74 5.53 -15.12 -32.11
N ARG A 75 4.68 -14.11 -32.37
CA ARG A 75 4.30 -13.01 -31.45
C ARG A 75 2.99 -13.32 -30.69
N THR A 76 2.78 -14.58 -30.31
CA THR A 76 1.44 -15.13 -30.04
C THR A 76 1.33 -15.73 -28.65
N THR A 77 0.37 -15.24 -27.86
CA THR A 77 -0.05 -15.82 -26.57
C THR A 77 -1.03 -16.96 -26.84
N ASP A 78 -0.89 -18.10 -26.16
CA ASP A 78 -1.75 -19.26 -26.38
C ASP A 78 -2.48 -19.60 -25.07
N ILE A 79 -3.75 -19.20 -24.92
CA ILE A 79 -4.41 -19.09 -23.60
C ILE A 79 -5.27 -20.31 -23.26
N TYR A 80 -5.19 -20.76 -22.01
CA TYR A 80 -6.19 -21.63 -21.39
C TYR A 80 -6.48 -21.22 -19.94
N LEU A 81 -7.50 -21.84 -19.34
CA LEU A 81 -8.00 -21.56 -18.00
C LEU A 81 -8.02 -22.83 -17.16
N VAL A 82 -7.86 -22.67 -15.84
CA VAL A 82 -8.15 -23.69 -14.83
C VAL A 82 -9.16 -23.11 -13.85
N VAL A 83 -10.35 -23.69 -13.79
CA VAL A 83 -11.43 -23.28 -12.88
C VAL A 83 -11.37 -24.14 -11.62
N LYS A 84 -11.45 -23.52 -10.45
CA LYS A 84 -11.29 -24.17 -9.15
C LYS A 84 -12.37 -23.73 -8.15
N SER A 85 -12.69 -24.59 -7.18
CA SER A 85 -13.37 -24.18 -5.95
C SER A 85 -12.48 -23.26 -5.09
N VAL A 86 -13.07 -22.52 -4.15
CA VAL A 86 -12.32 -21.74 -3.14
C VAL A 86 -11.34 -22.63 -2.34
N ALA A 87 -11.73 -23.88 -2.06
CA ALA A 87 -10.90 -24.90 -1.42
C ALA A 87 -9.78 -25.48 -2.34
N GLY A 88 -9.47 -24.84 -3.47
CA GLY A 88 -8.34 -25.18 -4.34
C GLY A 88 -8.54 -26.38 -5.27
N ARG A 89 -9.57 -27.21 -5.07
CA ARG A 89 -9.92 -28.33 -5.97
C ARG A 89 -10.21 -27.82 -7.38
N VAL A 90 -9.56 -28.43 -8.38
CA VAL A 90 -9.83 -28.18 -9.81
C VAL A 90 -11.19 -28.77 -10.19
N LEU A 91 -11.96 -27.98 -10.95
CA LEU A 91 -13.27 -28.33 -11.49
C LEU A 91 -13.19 -28.61 -12.99
N HIS A 92 -12.43 -27.79 -13.71
CA HIS A 92 -12.28 -27.88 -15.16
C HIS A 92 -10.95 -27.25 -15.61
N THR A 93 -10.46 -27.64 -16.79
CA THR A 93 -9.35 -26.96 -17.47
C THR A 93 -9.59 -26.92 -18.98
N THR A 94 -9.46 -25.74 -19.59
CA THR A 94 -9.58 -25.58 -21.06
C THR A 94 -8.28 -25.89 -21.79
N GLN A 95 -7.30 -26.52 -21.12
CA GLN A 95 -5.96 -26.84 -21.68
C GLN A 95 -6.01 -27.73 -22.93
N ALA A 96 -7.07 -28.52 -23.10
CA ALA A 96 -7.32 -29.30 -24.32
C ALA A 96 -7.76 -28.42 -25.51
N VAL A 97 -8.51 -27.34 -25.25
CA VAL A 97 -9.06 -26.39 -26.22
C VAL A 97 -8.42 -25.00 -26.07
N THR A 98 -7.08 -24.99 -26.01
CA THR A 98 -6.28 -23.76 -25.88
C THR A 98 -6.59 -22.79 -27.02
N ARG A 99 -6.86 -21.53 -26.70
CA ARG A 99 -6.98 -20.48 -27.72
C ARG A 99 -5.58 -20.03 -28.13
N PHE A 100 -5.06 -20.70 -29.16
CA PHE A 100 -3.82 -20.30 -29.80
C PHE A 100 -3.94 -18.89 -30.40
N HIS A 101 -2.86 -18.12 -30.31
CA HIS A 101 -2.70 -16.80 -30.91
C HIS A 101 -3.70 -15.74 -30.40
N ALA A 102 -4.13 -15.92 -29.16
CA ALA A 102 -5.05 -15.09 -28.42
C ALA A 102 -4.71 -13.59 -28.48
N GLY A 103 -5.74 -12.79 -28.76
CA GLY A 103 -5.73 -11.34 -28.95
C GLY A 103 -5.64 -10.52 -27.65
N PRO A 104 -5.75 -9.18 -27.73
CA PRO A 104 -5.68 -8.32 -26.57
C PRO A 104 -6.94 -8.38 -25.70
N ASP A 105 -8.15 -8.50 -26.24
CA ASP A 105 -9.34 -8.70 -25.42
C ASP A 105 -9.97 -10.06 -25.73
N GLU A 106 -9.73 -11.04 -24.84
CA GLU A 106 -10.20 -12.40 -25.05
C GLU A 106 -11.47 -12.72 -24.29
N ARG A 107 -12.41 -13.40 -24.96
CA ARG A 107 -13.61 -13.96 -24.34
C ARG A 107 -13.58 -15.48 -24.35
N ILE A 108 -13.41 -16.09 -23.19
CA ILE A 108 -13.41 -17.54 -22.99
C ILE A 108 -14.51 -17.89 -21.99
N ASP A 109 -15.66 -18.31 -22.51
CA ASP A 109 -16.73 -18.85 -21.67
C ASP A 109 -16.46 -20.34 -21.38
N VAL A 110 -16.87 -20.84 -20.20
CA VAL A 110 -16.55 -22.19 -19.72
C VAL A 110 -17.77 -22.85 -19.11
N GLU A 111 -18.15 -23.99 -19.66
CA GLU A 111 -19.29 -24.79 -19.19
C GLU A 111 -18.82 -25.90 -18.22
N LEU A 112 -19.53 -26.04 -17.11
CA LEU A 112 -19.26 -26.98 -16.03
C LEU A 112 -20.48 -27.90 -15.82
N PRO A 113 -20.35 -29.23 -15.88
CA PRO A 113 -21.45 -30.14 -15.59
C PRO A 113 -21.98 -29.99 -14.15
N SER A 114 -23.29 -30.05 -13.95
CA SER A 114 -23.96 -29.99 -12.63
C SER A 114 -23.32 -30.96 -11.63
N GLN A 115 -22.98 -32.17 -12.09
CA GLN A 115 -22.35 -33.20 -11.26
C GLN A 115 -21.00 -32.76 -10.70
N THR A 116 -20.19 -32.02 -11.47
CA THR A 116 -18.89 -31.48 -11.04
C THR A 116 -19.06 -30.39 -9.99
N LEU A 117 -20.09 -29.55 -10.14
CA LEU A 117 -20.44 -28.49 -9.19
C LEU A 117 -20.93 -29.08 -7.86
N HIS A 118 -21.92 -29.98 -7.91
CA HIS A 118 -22.43 -30.69 -6.74
C HIS A 118 -21.33 -31.48 -6.02
N ALA A 119 -20.48 -32.22 -6.76
CA ALA A 119 -19.38 -32.97 -6.17
C ALA A 119 -18.31 -32.09 -5.51
N ALA A 120 -18.28 -30.79 -5.81
CA ALA A 120 -17.40 -29.79 -5.19
C ALA A 120 -18.12 -28.93 -4.11
N GLY A 121 -19.38 -29.23 -3.79
CA GLY A 121 -20.18 -28.47 -2.82
C GLY A 121 -20.65 -27.10 -3.32
N ILE A 122 -20.62 -26.87 -4.64
CA ILE A 122 -21.02 -25.60 -5.26
C ILE A 122 -22.51 -25.65 -5.57
N THR A 123 -23.29 -24.88 -4.80
CA THR A 123 -24.68 -24.59 -5.11
C THR A 123 -24.73 -23.42 -6.11
N LEU A 124 -25.47 -23.60 -7.21
CA LEU A 124 -25.70 -22.54 -8.19
C LEU A 124 -26.53 -21.40 -7.59
N ALA A 125 -26.30 -20.18 -8.09
CA ALA A 125 -27.04 -19.02 -7.63
C ALA A 125 -28.53 -19.12 -7.99
N LEU A 126 -29.39 -18.94 -6.98
CA LEU A 126 -30.74 -18.44 -7.23
C LEU A 126 -30.65 -17.06 -7.91
N PRO A 127 -31.68 -16.62 -8.67
CA PRO A 127 -31.62 -15.38 -9.43
C PRO A 127 -31.15 -14.19 -8.60
N VAL A 128 -30.07 -13.55 -9.07
CA VAL A 128 -29.44 -12.35 -8.50
C VAL A 128 -30.51 -11.31 -8.15
N PRO A 129 -30.74 -10.98 -6.87
CA PRO A 129 -31.81 -10.07 -6.49
C PRO A 129 -31.65 -8.69 -7.14
N LEU A 130 -32.67 -8.28 -7.89
CA LEU A 130 -32.77 -6.92 -8.41
C LEU A 130 -33.29 -6.00 -7.30
N ILE A 131 -32.53 -4.97 -6.95
CA ILE A 131 -33.07 -3.89 -6.11
C ILE A 131 -33.94 -3.00 -7.00
N ALA A 132 -35.24 -2.95 -6.71
CA ALA A 132 -36.12 -1.96 -7.33
C ALA A 132 -35.62 -0.54 -7.01
N SER A 133 -35.42 0.29 -8.04
CA SER A 133 -34.79 1.62 -7.92
C SER A 133 -35.46 2.54 -6.90
N GLU A 134 -36.74 2.34 -6.60
CA GLU A 134 -37.47 3.10 -5.58
C GLU A 134 -37.02 2.79 -4.15
N ARG A 135 -36.51 1.57 -3.87
CA ARG A 135 -35.86 1.25 -2.58
C ARG A 135 -34.56 2.03 -2.36
N LEU A 136 -33.86 2.40 -3.44
CA LEU A 136 -32.65 3.22 -3.35
C LEU A 136 -32.96 4.69 -3.05
N LYS A 137 -34.19 5.13 -3.31
CA LYS A 137 -34.66 6.53 -3.21
C LYS A 137 -35.48 6.82 -1.95
N SER A 138 -35.75 5.84 -1.09
CA SER A 138 -36.58 6.00 0.10
C SER A 138 -35.76 6.10 1.39
N LEU A 139 -36.20 6.97 2.30
CA LEU A 139 -35.74 7.05 3.69
C LEU A 139 -36.96 6.86 4.61
N PRO A 140 -37.40 5.62 4.88
CA PRO A 140 -38.62 5.35 5.66
C PRO A 140 -38.60 5.97 7.06
N CYS A 141 -37.41 6.16 7.65
CA CYS A 141 -37.26 6.85 8.93
C CYS A 141 -37.84 8.29 8.93
N LEU A 142 -37.88 8.96 7.78
CA LEU A 142 -38.46 10.31 7.66
C LEU A 142 -39.98 10.32 7.83
N ASP A 143 -40.65 9.18 7.69
CA ASP A 143 -42.10 9.06 7.86
C ASP A 143 -42.49 9.03 9.35
N HIS A 144 -41.51 9.00 10.26
CA HIS A 144 -41.65 9.26 11.70
C HIS A 144 -41.32 10.72 12.08
N ALA A 145 -41.06 11.61 11.12
CA ALA A 145 -40.91 13.04 11.38
C ALA A 145 -42.27 13.71 11.61
N ALA A 146 -42.27 14.83 12.36
CA ALA A 146 -43.45 15.70 12.39
C ALA A 146 -43.68 16.31 10.98
N PRO A 147 -44.94 16.50 10.53
CA PRO A 147 -45.24 16.98 9.18
C PRO A 147 -44.52 18.28 8.81
N ASP A 148 -44.44 19.22 9.75
CA ASP A 148 -43.84 20.54 9.56
C ASP A 148 -42.35 20.61 9.93
N ASP A 149 -41.65 19.48 10.10
CA ASP A 149 -40.21 19.48 10.45
C ASP A 149 -39.36 20.01 9.28
N PRO A 150 -38.73 21.20 9.42
CA PRO A 150 -38.04 21.84 8.30
C PRO A 150 -36.72 21.16 7.94
N LEU A 151 -36.13 20.36 8.84
CA LEU A 151 -34.97 19.53 8.50
C LEU A 151 -35.42 18.27 7.75
N ALA A 152 -36.52 17.62 8.15
CA ALA A 152 -37.06 16.49 7.41
C ALA A 152 -37.48 16.87 5.99
N ALA A 153 -38.16 18.01 5.81
CA ALA A 153 -38.50 18.54 4.50
C ALA A 153 -37.26 18.79 3.61
N GLN A 154 -36.21 19.41 4.17
CA GLN A 154 -34.93 19.58 3.47
C GLN A 154 -34.26 18.25 3.11
N ILE A 155 -34.25 17.27 4.02
CA ILE A 155 -33.64 15.96 3.74
C ILE A 155 -34.39 15.23 2.61
N ARG A 156 -35.73 15.32 2.54
CA ARG A 156 -36.50 14.78 1.41
C ARG A 156 -36.15 15.47 0.08
N ALA A 157 -35.94 16.78 0.09
CA ALA A 157 -35.50 17.53 -1.10
C ALA A 157 -34.07 17.16 -1.52
N ASP A 158 -33.13 17.07 -0.57
CA ASP A 158 -31.75 16.65 -0.83
C ASP A 158 -31.72 15.22 -1.41
N LEU A 159 -32.54 14.30 -0.88
CA LEU A 159 -32.64 12.91 -1.33
C LEU A 159 -33.12 12.82 -2.79
N ALA A 160 -34.15 13.60 -3.14
CA ALA A 160 -34.67 13.69 -4.50
C ALA A 160 -33.62 14.21 -5.48
N ALA A 161 -32.83 15.21 -5.07
CA ALA A 161 -31.72 15.75 -5.87
C ALA A 161 -30.53 14.78 -5.99
N ALA A 162 -30.24 14.00 -4.94
CA ALA A 162 -29.12 13.06 -4.91
C ALA A 162 -29.42 11.69 -5.54
N GLY A 163 -30.68 11.40 -5.88
CA GLY A 163 -31.13 10.21 -6.61
C GLY A 163 -31.02 8.87 -5.88
N SER A 164 -30.34 8.81 -4.72
CA SER A 164 -30.27 7.65 -3.85
C SER A 164 -29.82 8.00 -2.43
N VAL A 165 -30.07 7.12 -1.45
CA VAL A 165 -29.60 7.28 -0.05
C VAL A 165 -28.08 7.36 0.03
N LEU A 166 -27.34 6.49 -0.68
CA LEU A 166 -25.87 6.58 -0.69
C LEU A 166 -25.37 7.84 -1.44
N GLY A 167 -26.09 8.28 -2.47
CA GLY A 167 -25.84 9.57 -3.13
C GLY A 167 -25.98 10.74 -2.16
N LEU A 168 -27.03 10.72 -1.32
CA LEU A 168 -27.26 11.71 -0.27
C LEU A 168 -26.14 11.69 0.79
N MET A 169 -25.73 10.52 1.24
CA MET A 169 -24.60 10.38 2.18
C MET A 169 -23.30 10.92 1.58
N LYS A 170 -23.02 10.64 0.30
CA LYS A 170 -21.87 11.21 -0.43
C LYS A 170 -21.97 12.74 -0.60
N HIS A 171 -23.16 13.28 -0.81
CA HIS A 171 -23.40 14.72 -0.88
C HIS A 171 -23.11 15.39 0.47
N TYR A 172 -23.65 14.87 1.57
CA TYR A 172 -23.37 15.39 2.92
C TYR A 172 -21.89 15.25 3.31
N MET A 173 -21.24 14.13 3.00
CA MET A 173 -19.80 13.95 3.21
C MET A 173 -19.00 15.01 2.44
N SER A 174 -19.26 15.20 1.15
CA SER A 174 -18.60 16.23 0.33
C SER A 174 -18.84 17.65 0.84
N ALA A 175 -20.04 17.94 1.35
CA ALA A 175 -20.41 19.24 1.90
C ALA A 175 -19.76 19.57 3.26
N LEU A 176 -19.07 18.60 3.88
CA LEU A 176 -18.36 18.75 5.16
C LEU A 176 -16.83 18.66 5.02
N VAL A 177 -16.31 18.45 3.80
CA VAL A 177 -14.87 18.46 3.53
C VAL A 177 -14.29 19.84 3.83
N GLY A 178 -13.42 19.91 4.84
CA GLY A 178 -12.79 21.15 5.29
C GLY A 178 -13.65 22.08 6.16
N ASP A 179 -14.93 21.74 6.40
CA ASP A 179 -15.77 22.54 7.32
C ASP A 179 -15.38 22.25 8.78
N LYS A 180 -15.12 23.32 9.54
CA LYS A 180 -14.76 23.28 10.97
C LYS A 180 -15.95 23.57 11.89
N ASN A 181 -17.13 23.86 11.32
CA ASN A 181 -18.32 24.15 12.09
C ASN A 181 -18.94 22.85 12.62
N ASN A 182 -18.69 22.53 13.89
CA ASN A 182 -19.31 21.38 14.58
C ASN A 182 -20.86 21.42 14.60
N ASN A 183 -21.50 22.51 14.17
CA ASN A 183 -22.95 22.68 14.03
C ASN A 183 -23.44 22.89 12.57
N ALA A 184 -22.63 22.53 11.57
CA ALA A 184 -22.96 22.66 10.15
C ALA A 184 -24.32 22.03 9.76
N LEU A 185 -24.96 22.53 8.71
CA LEU A 185 -26.30 22.06 8.31
C LEU A 185 -26.35 20.54 7.97
N PRO A 186 -25.40 19.95 7.22
CA PRO A 186 -25.40 18.50 6.99
C PRO A 186 -25.20 17.70 8.29
N LEU A 187 -24.39 18.19 9.24
CA LEU A 187 -24.20 17.58 10.56
C LEU A 187 -25.49 17.58 11.41
N ARG A 188 -26.34 18.60 11.24
CA ARG A 188 -27.68 18.66 11.85
C ARG A 188 -28.66 17.71 11.15
N LYS A 189 -28.62 17.61 9.82
CA LYS A 189 -29.44 16.68 9.03
C LYS A 189 -29.11 15.20 9.36
N LEU A 190 -27.83 14.86 9.49
CA LEU A 190 -27.39 13.53 9.95
C LEU A 190 -27.86 13.22 11.38
N CYS A 191 -27.81 14.18 12.31
CA CYS A 191 -28.37 14.00 13.65
C CYS A 191 -29.89 13.79 13.64
N LYS A 192 -30.63 14.48 12.75
CA LYS A 192 -32.08 14.24 12.56
C LYS A 192 -32.35 12.83 12.04
N LEU A 193 -31.58 12.33 11.06
CA LEU A 193 -31.67 10.94 10.59
C LEU A 193 -31.35 9.93 11.70
N PHE A 194 -30.30 10.17 12.49
CA PHE A 194 -29.93 9.28 13.60
C PHE A 194 -31.02 9.21 14.69
N ARG A 195 -31.71 10.32 14.96
CA ARG A 195 -32.87 10.36 15.86
C ARG A 195 -34.12 9.67 15.32
N LEU A 196 -34.23 9.49 14.00
CA LEU A 196 -35.39 8.88 13.34
C LEU A 196 -35.21 7.42 12.93
N GLY A 197 -33.98 6.94 12.74
CA GLY A 197 -33.70 5.57 12.29
C GLY A 197 -34.26 4.49 13.21
N ALA A 198 -34.54 3.30 12.67
CA ALA A 198 -34.92 2.12 13.43
C ALA A 198 -33.72 1.55 14.21
N VAL A 199 -33.97 0.69 15.21
CA VAL A 199 -32.89 -0.11 15.84
C VAL A 199 -32.89 -1.47 15.14
N PRO A 200 -31.78 -1.91 14.51
CA PRO A 200 -31.72 -3.23 13.88
C PRO A 200 -31.98 -4.33 14.90
N GLU A 201 -32.86 -5.28 14.57
CA GLU A 201 -33.09 -6.46 15.42
C GLU A 201 -31.88 -7.42 15.40
N ARG A 202 -31.18 -7.47 14.27
CA ARG A 202 -30.03 -8.34 14.02
C ARG A 202 -29.01 -7.62 13.12
N VAL A 203 -27.73 -7.92 13.29
CA VAL A 203 -26.68 -7.54 12.34
C VAL A 203 -25.72 -8.72 12.16
N THR A 204 -25.53 -9.18 10.92
CA THR A 204 -24.70 -10.35 10.61
C THR A 204 -24.15 -10.24 9.19
N GLY A 205 -22.91 -10.69 8.97
CA GLY A 205 -22.26 -10.61 7.67
C GLY A 205 -21.43 -9.33 7.49
N HIS A 206 -21.01 -9.07 6.25
CA HIS A 206 -20.11 -7.97 5.90
C HIS A 206 -20.87 -6.71 5.49
N TYR A 207 -20.48 -5.58 6.07
CA TYR A 207 -20.97 -4.25 5.71
C TYR A 207 -19.78 -3.38 5.33
N TYR A 208 -19.80 -2.81 4.12
CA TYR A 208 -18.83 -1.79 3.73
C TYR A 208 -19.14 -0.48 4.46
N GLY A 209 -18.09 0.30 4.77
CA GLY A 209 -18.19 1.50 5.60
C GLY A 209 -17.50 2.70 5.01
N VAL A 210 -18.11 3.88 5.14
CA VAL A 210 -17.46 5.17 4.88
C VAL A 210 -17.76 6.17 5.99
N THR A 211 -16.77 7.01 6.30
CA THR A 211 -16.88 8.09 7.28
C THR A 211 -17.53 9.30 6.63
N LEU A 212 -18.59 9.83 7.22
CA LEU A 212 -19.30 11.00 6.69
C LEU A 212 -18.68 12.29 7.19
N ALA A 213 -18.35 12.36 8.48
CA ALA A 213 -17.66 13.48 9.10
C ALA A 213 -17.11 13.12 10.48
N LEU A 214 -16.09 13.85 10.92
CA LEU A 214 -15.52 13.80 12.27
C LEU A 214 -15.54 15.20 12.87
N ARG A 215 -15.71 15.29 14.20
CA ARG A 215 -15.78 16.51 14.99
C ARG A 215 -14.85 16.42 16.18
N THR A 216 -14.50 17.58 16.72
CA THR A 216 -13.60 17.72 17.88
C THR A 216 -14.29 17.55 19.25
N GLY A 217 -15.53 17.04 19.25
CA GLY A 217 -16.44 17.00 20.39
C GLY A 217 -17.49 18.11 20.34
N ASP A 218 -18.41 18.09 21.32
CA ASP A 218 -19.53 19.03 21.45
C ASP A 218 -19.38 20.02 22.63
N LEU A 219 -18.27 19.95 23.38
CA LEU A 219 -17.89 20.94 24.40
C LEU A 219 -17.13 22.15 23.81
N ALA A 220 -17.18 23.28 24.53
CA ALA A 220 -16.46 24.50 24.20
C ALA A 220 -15.35 24.81 25.24
N GLU A 221 -14.10 24.69 24.80
CA GLU A 221 -12.86 25.02 25.55
C GLU A 221 -12.67 24.34 26.94
N PRO A 222 -11.51 24.52 27.58
CA PRO A 222 -10.18 24.27 27.02
C PRO A 222 -9.91 22.76 26.82
N ILE A 223 -10.75 21.89 27.38
CA ILE A 223 -10.62 20.42 27.29
C ILE A 223 -10.83 19.93 25.84
N ALA A 224 -11.43 20.78 24.99
CA ALA A 224 -11.50 20.62 23.55
C ALA A 224 -10.15 20.19 22.92
N ASP A 225 -8.99 20.56 23.46
CA ASP A 225 -7.70 20.15 22.87
C ASP A 225 -7.38 18.65 22.99
N PHE A 226 -7.93 17.93 23.98
CA PHE A 226 -7.81 16.47 24.01
C PHE A 226 -8.80 15.80 23.03
N GLY A 227 -9.98 16.40 22.84
CA GLY A 227 -10.93 16.07 21.77
C GLY A 227 -10.38 16.37 20.37
N ASN A 228 -9.61 17.46 20.22
CA ASN A 228 -8.86 17.81 19.01
C ASN A 228 -7.79 16.75 18.74
N LEU A 229 -7.03 16.30 19.75
CA LEU A 229 -5.98 15.30 19.59
C LEU A 229 -6.56 13.92 19.20
N LEU A 230 -7.57 13.43 19.93
CA LEU A 230 -8.25 12.18 19.60
C LEU A 230 -8.98 12.27 18.25
N GLY A 231 -9.65 13.39 17.98
CA GLY A 231 -10.29 13.68 16.68
C GLY A 231 -9.30 13.84 15.53
N CYS A 232 -8.03 14.21 15.79
CA CYS A 232 -6.96 14.27 14.80
C CYS A 232 -6.34 12.89 14.55
N VAL A 233 -6.10 12.09 15.58
CA VAL A 233 -5.66 10.69 15.45
C VAL A 233 -6.72 9.86 14.71
N TRP A 234 -7.99 9.97 15.13
CA TRP A 234 -9.12 9.34 14.45
C TRP A 234 -9.36 9.96 13.07
N GLY A 235 -9.16 11.26 12.90
CA GLY A 235 -9.18 11.94 11.60
C GLY A 235 -8.10 11.46 10.63
N THR A 236 -6.95 11.04 11.14
CA THR A 236 -5.86 10.45 10.34
C THR A 236 -6.14 8.98 10.00
N ALA A 237 -6.76 8.24 10.93
CA ALA A 237 -7.13 6.84 10.76
C ALA A 237 -8.38 6.62 9.88
N VAL A 238 -9.37 7.53 9.99
CA VAL A 238 -10.76 7.32 9.57
C VAL A 238 -11.31 8.49 8.73
N GLY A 239 -10.59 9.62 8.64
CA GLY A 239 -10.93 10.79 7.81
C GLY A 239 -10.48 10.68 6.35
N GLU A 240 -9.99 11.78 5.76
CA GLU A 240 -9.88 11.98 4.30
C GLU A 240 -9.10 10.90 3.52
N ASN A 241 -8.23 10.14 4.19
CA ASN A 241 -7.44 9.07 3.58
C ASN A 241 -7.85 7.64 4.01
N ARG A 242 -9.08 7.46 4.51
CA ARG A 242 -9.94 6.28 4.21
C ARG A 242 -9.25 4.91 4.36
N ALA A 243 -8.61 4.66 5.50
CA ALA A 243 -8.06 3.33 5.80
C ALA A 243 -9.16 2.35 6.18
N TRP A 244 -10.12 2.77 7.00
CA TRP A 244 -11.30 1.96 7.32
C TRP A 244 -12.18 1.75 6.08
N SER A 245 -12.63 0.50 5.87
CA SER A 245 -13.44 0.10 4.71
C SER A 245 -14.73 -0.65 5.07
N GLY A 246 -14.97 -0.99 6.34
CA GLY A 246 -16.19 -1.67 6.78
C GLY A 246 -16.05 -2.47 8.07
N GLN A 247 -17.09 -3.25 8.38
CA GLN A 247 -17.13 -4.18 9.52
C GLN A 247 -17.83 -5.49 9.13
N THR A 248 -17.37 -6.62 9.66
CA THR A 248 -18.11 -7.90 9.65
C THR A 248 -18.63 -8.20 11.03
N PHE A 249 -19.89 -8.60 11.11
CA PHE A 249 -20.60 -8.95 12.34
C PHE A 249 -20.87 -10.46 12.39
N ALA A 250 -20.46 -11.12 13.48
CA ALA A 250 -20.69 -12.54 13.73
C ALA A 250 -21.34 -12.74 15.10
N SER A 251 -22.36 -13.60 15.21
CA SER A 251 -22.99 -13.92 16.50
C SER A 251 -21.96 -14.53 17.47
N MET A 252 -21.97 -14.10 18.74
CA MET A 252 -21.06 -14.61 19.76
C MET A 252 -21.54 -15.95 20.32
N SER A 253 -20.61 -16.87 20.64
CA SER A 253 -20.94 -18.03 21.45
C SER A 253 -21.18 -17.64 22.92
N GLU A 254 -21.86 -18.49 23.68
CA GLU A 254 -22.07 -18.29 25.13
C GLU A 254 -20.74 -18.19 25.90
N GLY A 255 -19.71 -18.92 25.45
CA GLY A 255 -18.35 -18.84 25.99
C GLY A 255 -17.68 -17.50 25.69
N ASP A 256 -17.72 -17.03 24.43
CA ASP A 256 -17.17 -15.71 24.05
C ASP A 256 -17.84 -14.58 24.83
N ARG A 257 -19.16 -14.65 25.02
CA ARG A 257 -19.94 -13.64 25.78
C ARG A 257 -19.42 -13.52 27.21
N HIS A 258 -19.36 -14.64 27.92
CA HIS A 258 -18.89 -14.70 29.30
C HIS A 258 -17.41 -14.30 29.44
N GLN A 259 -16.55 -14.72 28.51
CA GLN A 259 -15.13 -14.40 28.54
C GLN A 259 -14.85 -12.90 28.31
N ILE A 260 -15.61 -12.24 27.43
CA ILE A 260 -15.33 -10.84 27.03
C ILE A 260 -16.11 -9.84 27.88
N THR A 261 -17.35 -10.15 28.29
CA THR A 261 -18.25 -9.20 28.99
C THR A 261 -18.66 -9.62 30.40
N GLY A 262 -18.23 -10.79 30.88
CA GLY A 262 -18.72 -11.35 32.13
C GLY A 262 -20.23 -11.61 32.05
N LYS A 263 -20.98 -11.12 33.05
CA LYS A 263 -22.45 -11.22 33.13
C LYS A 263 -23.17 -9.87 33.04
N VAL A 264 -22.55 -8.89 32.38
CA VAL A 264 -23.03 -7.49 32.40
C VAL A 264 -24.07 -7.20 31.30
N VAL A 265 -24.04 -7.97 30.21
CA VAL A 265 -25.11 -7.98 29.20
C VAL A 265 -25.98 -9.22 29.45
N PRO A 266 -27.30 -9.07 29.70
CA PRO A 266 -28.20 -10.20 29.96
C PRO A 266 -28.20 -11.25 28.84
N ASP A 267 -28.33 -12.53 29.22
CA ASP A 267 -28.17 -13.68 28.32
C ASP A 267 -29.20 -13.71 27.17
N ASP A 268 -30.41 -13.18 27.40
CA ASP A 268 -31.50 -13.05 26.42
C ASP A 268 -31.26 -11.96 25.35
N VAL A 269 -30.37 -10.99 25.61
CA VAL A 269 -30.00 -9.98 24.63
C VAL A 269 -29.07 -10.60 23.57
N PRO A 270 -29.37 -10.50 22.26
CA PRO A 270 -28.46 -10.96 21.21
C PRO A 270 -27.15 -10.17 21.19
N MET A 271 -26.02 -10.88 21.07
CA MET A 271 -24.67 -10.29 21.05
C MET A 271 -23.89 -10.75 19.82
N TYR A 272 -23.17 -9.81 19.21
CA TYR A 272 -22.31 -10.04 18.05
C TYR A 272 -20.90 -9.50 18.30
N ARG A 273 -19.88 -10.18 17.77
CA ARG A 273 -18.51 -9.69 17.67
C ARG A 273 -18.39 -8.97 16.33
N ALA A 274 -17.95 -7.73 16.36
CA ALA A 274 -17.62 -6.98 15.15
C ALA A 274 -16.11 -6.81 15.03
N THR A 275 -15.61 -6.99 13.80
CA THR A 275 -14.21 -6.76 13.42
C THR A 275 -14.18 -5.63 12.42
N ASN A 276 -13.25 -4.68 12.58
CA ASN A 276 -13.05 -3.58 11.64
C ASN A 276 -12.08 -4.00 10.53
N HIS A 277 -12.46 -3.69 9.30
CA HIS A 277 -11.68 -3.98 8.11
C HIS A 277 -10.99 -2.73 7.60
N PHE A 278 -9.75 -2.90 7.15
CA PHE A 278 -8.91 -1.81 6.66
C PHE A 278 -8.31 -2.13 5.29
N LYS A 279 -8.26 -1.10 4.45
CA LYS A 279 -7.57 -1.09 3.16
C LYS A 279 -6.21 -0.42 3.25
N VAL A 280 -5.23 -1.09 2.68
CA VAL A 280 -3.88 -0.55 2.46
C VAL A 280 -3.86 0.13 1.09
N ILE A 281 -4.23 1.41 1.06
CA ILE A 281 -4.29 2.19 -0.18
C ILE A 281 -2.87 2.70 -0.48
N HIS A 282 -2.08 1.85 -1.16
CA HIS A 282 -0.65 2.06 -1.44
C HIS A 282 -0.30 3.40 -2.13
N HIS A 283 -1.27 4.06 -2.79
CA HIS A 283 -1.11 5.35 -3.46
C HIS A 283 -1.54 6.57 -2.62
N ALA A 284 -2.08 6.38 -1.41
CA ALA A 284 -2.58 7.45 -0.54
C ALA A 284 -1.62 7.71 0.65
N PRO A 285 -0.90 8.84 0.70
CA PRO A 285 0.22 9.00 1.63
C PRO A 285 -0.17 9.12 3.11
N VAL A 286 -1.38 9.61 3.40
CA VAL A 286 -1.90 9.67 4.79
C VAL A 286 -2.62 8.36 5.16
N ASN A 287 -3.12 7.59 4.18
CA ASN A 287 -3.68 6.25 4.41
C ASN A 287 -2.64 5.32 5.02
N LEU A 288 -1.41 5.33 4.48
CA LEU A 288 -0.31 4.50 4.95
C LEU A 288 0.22 4.95 6.32
N ALA A 289 0.17 6.26 6.62
CA ALA A 289 0.48 6.78 7.96
C ALA A 289 -0.60 6.38 8.98
N GLY A 290 -1.87 6.52 8.59
CA GLY A 290 -3.03 6.06 9.36
C GLY A 290 -2.96 4.57 9.64
N ASN A 291 -2.82 3.73 8.62
CA ASN A 291 -2.69 2.27 8.77
C ASN A 291 -1.49 1.85 9.63
N ALA A 292 -0.35 2.54 9.56
CA ALA A 292 0.79 2.23 10.42
C ALA A 292 0.51 2.56 11.90
N LEU A 293 -0.11 3.71 12.17
CA LEU A 293 -0.54 4.13 13.51
C LEU A 293 -1.65 3.22 14.05
N ILE A 294 -2.65 2.90 13.22
CA ILE A 294 -3.71 1.93 13.52
C ILE A 294 -3.10 0.57 13.86
N ASN A 295 -2.18 0.04 13.05
CA ASN A 295 -1.61 -1.28 13.28
C ASN A 295 -0.84 -1.37 14.61
N PHE A 296 -0.11 -0.30 14.96
CA PHE A 296 0.55 -0.17 16.26
C PHE A 296 -0.44 -0.15 17.44
N MET A 297 -1.62 0.46 17.27
CA MET A 297 -2.63 0.58 18.33
C MET A 297 -3.59 -0.62 18.41
N TRP A 298 -3.99 -1.22 17.29
CA TRP A 298 -5.14 -2.14 17.18
C TRP A 298 -4.77 -3.53 16.63
N HIS A 299 -3.48 -3.84 16.53
CA HIS A 299 -2.90 -5.15 16.14
C HIS A 299 -3.57 -5.75 14.88
N LEU A 300 -3.40 -5.11 13.72
CA LEU A 300 -4.09 -5.53 12.50
C LEU A 300 -3.50 -6.80 11.90
N ALA A 301 -4.22 -7.91 11.99
CA ALA A 301 -3.92 -9.15 11.27
C ALA A 301 -4.11 -8.97 9.75
N ASP A 302 -3.37 -9.74 8.95
CA ASP A 302 -3.66 -9.88 7.52
C ASP A 302 -4.95 -10.70 7.31
N ALA A 303 -5.86 -10.17 6.49
CA ALA A 303 -7.12 -10.84 6.20
C ALA A 303 -6.92 -12.14 5.38
N PRO A 304 -7.69 -13.21 5.61
CA PRO A 304 -7.59 -14.45 4.83
C PRO A 304 -7.79 -14.24 3.32
N THR A 305 -7.06 -14.98 2.49
CA THR A 305 -7.05 -14.80 1.02
C THR A 305 -8.42 -14.87 0.36
N ASP A 306 -9.32 -15.71 0.87
CA ASP A 306 -10.71 -15.78 0.43
C ASP A 306 -11.50 -14.51 0.77
N GLN A 307 -11.28 -13.92 1.96
CA GLN A 307 -11.85 -12.63 2.35
C GLN A 307 -11.26 -11.47 1.54
N GLN A 308 -9.95 -11.48 1.26
CA GLN A 308 -9.33 -10.51 0.35
C GLN A 308 -9.96 -10.57 -1.05
N LEU A 309 -10.19 -11.76 -1.60
CA LEU A 309 -10.83 -11.95 -2.91
C LEU A 309 -12.32 -11.62 -2.93
N ARG A 310 -13.04 -11.88 -1.82
CA ARG A 310 -14.50 -11.69 -1.71
C ARG A 310 -14.90 -10.28 -1.31
N TYR A 311 -14.12 -9.62 -0.45
CA TYR A 311 -14.47 -8.33 0.19
C TYR A 311 -13.40 -7.24 -0.02
N GLY A 312 -12.23 -7.57 -0.58
CA GLY A 312 -11.26 -6.57 -1.07
C GLY A 312 -10.45 -5.81 -0.02
N HIS A 313 -10.70 -6.00 1.28
CA HIS A 313 -9.88 -5.46 2.36
C HIS A 313 -8.60 -6.30 2.55
N GLN A 314 -7.57 -5.74 3.20
CA GLN A 314 -6.28 -6.43 3.42
C GLN A 314 -6.03 -6.76 4.89
N ARG A 315 -6.69 -6.06 5.82
CA ARG A 315 -6.36 -6.06 7.25
C ARG A 315 -7.59 -6.10 8.14
N ASP A 316 -7.50 -6.84 9.23
CA ASP A 316 -8.57 -7.08 10.21
C ASP A 316 -8.09 -6.72 11.62
N GLY A 317 -8.91 -6.02 12.41
CA GLY A 317 -8.59 -5.76 13.82
C GLY A 317 -9.59 -4.83 14.51
N GLY A 318 -9.16 -4.20 15.62
CA GLY A 318 -9.95 -3.25 16.40
C GLY A 318 -11.36 -3.74 16.70
N GLN A 319 -11.47 -4.83 17.47
CA GLN A 319 -12.73 -5.56 17.65
C GLN A 319 -13.66 -4.86 18.66
N CYS A 320 -14.97 -5.09 18.55
CA CYS A 320 -15.95 -4.64 19.53
C CYS A 320 -17.09 -5.62 19.76
N VAL A 321 -17.75 -5.47 20.90
CA VAL A 321 -18.97 -6.22 21.27
C VAL A 321 -20.20 -5.41 20.89
N VAL A 322 -21.16 -6.04 20.22
CA VAL A 322 -22.33 -5.40 19.62
C VAL A 322 -23.60 -5.96 20.23
N TYR A 323 -24.40 -5.09 20.86
CA TYR A 323 -25.63 -5.47 21.56
C TYR A 323 -26.63 -4.31 21.58
N ARG A 324 -27.92 -4.61 21.81
CA ARG A 324 -28.96 -3.58 21.94
C ARG A 324 -28.85 -2.91 23.31
N ALA A 325 -28.84 -1.58 23.34
CA ALA A 325 -28.74 -0.81 24.59
C ALA A 325 -29.40 0.58 24.45
N ALA A 326 -29.52 1.29 25.58
CA ALA A 326 -29.73 2.73 25.54
C ALA A 326 -28.51 3.46 24.95
N SER A 327 -28.72 4.63 24.37
CA SER A 327 -27.67 5.55 23.94
C SER A 327 -26.83 6.02 25.14
N VAL A 328 -25.51 6.11 24.96
CA VAL A 328 -24.58 6.73 25.93
C VAL A 328 -24.53 8.24 25.80
N TYR A 329 -24.95 8.79 24.65
CA TYR A 329 -24.87 10.22 24.37
C TYR A 329 -26.17 10.95 24.80
N PRO A 330 -26.11 11.86 25.79
CA PRO A 330 -27.31 12.54 26.31
C PRO A 330 -28.08 13.36 25.26
N GLY A 331 -27.42 13.76 24.15
CA GLY A 331 -28.06 14.48 23.05
C GLY A 331 -28.95 13.62 22.15
N THR A 332 -28.90 12.28 22.26
CA THR A 332 -29.79 11.35 21.53
C THR A 332 -30.29 10.21 22.44
N PRO A 333 -31.15 10.51 23.44
CA PRO A 333 -31.67 9.49 24.35
C PRO A 333 -32.69 8.59 23.65
N ARG A 334 -32.22 7.41 23.22
CA ARG A 334 -33.01 6.39 22.51
C ARG A 334 -32.39 4.99 22.72
N GLN A 335 -33.09 3.95 22.30
CA GLN A 335 -32.46 2.64 22.07
C GLN A 335 -31.62 2.70 20.78
N VAL A 336 -30.47 2.02 20.79
CA VAL A 336 -29.49 1.91 19.69
C VAL A 336 -28.90 0.49 19.66
N LEU A 337 -28.20 0.16 18.57
CA LEU A 337 -27.29 -0.98 18.55
C LEU A 337 -25.88 -0.48 18.92
N ARG A 338 -25.42 -0.79 20.13
CA ARG A 338 -24.19 -0.25 20.74
C ARG A 338 -23.00 -1.16 20.42
N LEU A 339 -21.99 -0.61 19.76
CA LEU A 339 -20.69 -1.22 19.46
C LEU A 339 -19.70 -0.74 20.52
N ASN A 340 -19.46 -1.58 21.53
CA ASN A 340 -18.63 -1.26 22.68
C ASN A 340 -17.22 -1.84 22.50
N TYR A 341 -16.23 -0.96 22.31
CA TYR A 341 -14.82 -1.32 22.15
C TYR A 341 -14.07 -1.42 23.48
N ARG A 342 -14.73 -1.11 24.60
CA ARG A 342 -14.09 -0.84 25.90
C ARG A 342 -13.88 -2.07 26.78
N PHE A 343 -14.52 -3.20 26.47
CA PHE A 343 -14.36 -4.44 27.25
C PHE A 343 -12.90 -4.94 27.20
N SER A 344 -12.30 -5.17 28.38
CA SER A 344 -10.90 -5.58 28.52
C SER A 344 -10.59 -6.92 27.82
N GLY A 345 -11.55 -7.85 27.77
CA GLY A 345 -11.44 -9.12 27.05
C GLY A 345 -11.29 -9.01 25.52
N LEU A 346 -11.40 -7.80 24.94
CA LEU A 346 -11.10 -7.52 23.54
C LEU A 346 -9.61 -7.30 23.26
N GLY A 347 -8.79 -6.98 24.28
CA GLY A 347 -7.36 -6.69 24.11
C GLY A 347 -7.03 -5.39 23.36
N ASN A 348 -8.00 -4.49 23.18
CA ASN A 348 -7.82 -3.21 22.49
C ASN A 348 -6.90 -2.24 23.27
N HIS A 349 -6.02 -1.51 22.58
CA HIS A 349 -5.27 -0.36 23.15
C HIS A 349 -5.88 1.00 22.73
N PRO A 350 -5.54 2.11 23.42
CA PRO A 350 -6.01 3.45 23.09
C PRO A 350 -5.85 3.81 21.60
N PRO A 351 -6.82 4.51 20.99
CA PRO A 351 -7.99 5.11 21.63
C PRO A 351 -9.23 4.19 21.79
N LEU A 352 -9.19 2.93 21.35
CA LEU A 352 -10.40 2.09 21.31
C LEU A 352 -11.06 1.82 22.68
N PRO A 353 -10.34 1.63 23.80
CA PRO A 353 -10.93 1.55 25.14
C PRO A 353 -11.71 2.79 25.64
N HIS A 354 -11.82 3.84 24.82
CA HIS A 354 -12.63 5.03 25.10
C HIS A 354 -13.77 5.23 24.08
N LEU A 355 -13.85 4.41 23.02
CA LEU A 355 -14.82 4.53 21.92
C LEU A 355 -16.08 3.69 22.18
N ILE A 356 -17.24 4.29 21.90
CA ILE A 356 -18.48 3.59 21.60
C ILE A 356 -19.05 4.13 20.28
N THR A 357 -19.43 3.23 19.39
CA THR A 357 -20.20 3.56 18.18
C THR A 357 -21.63 3.09 18.35
N GLU A 358 -22.61 3.85 17.89
CA GLU A 358 -24.03 3.55 18.06
C GLU A 358 -24.70 3.53 16.69
N LEU A 359 -25.34 2.42 16.29
CA LEU A 359 -25.97 2.26 14.98
C LEU A 359 -27.49 2.32 15.04
N VAL A 360 -28.09 2.90 13.99
CA VAL A 360 -29.51 2.87 13.66
C VAL A 360 -29.69 2.65 12.15
N GLU A 361 -30.77 2.00 11.72
CA GLU A 361 -31.09 1.82 10.30
C GLU A 361 -31.91 3.00 9.78
N ILE A 362 -31.46 3.66 8.70
CA ILE A 362 -32.13 4.84 8.12
C ILE A 362 -32.89 4.52 6.81
N ALA A 363 -32.46 3.47 6.12
CA ALA A 363 -33.12 2.82 4.99
C ALA A 363 -32.71 1.33 4.98
N PRO A 364 -33.50 0.44 4.36
CA PRO A 364 -33.18 -1.00 4.32
C PRO A 364 -31.77 -1.27 3.81
N GLY A 365 -30.92 -1.84 4.67
CA GLY A 365 -29.51 -2.13 4.37
C GLY A 365 -28.53 -0.97 4.57
N VAL A 366 -28.97 0.17 5.15
CA VAL A 366 -28.16 1.36 5.42
C VAL A 366 -28.20 1.74 6.90
N LEU A 367 -27.10 1.48 7.60
CA LEU A 367 -26.92 1.78 9.02
C LEU A 367 -26.13 3.09 9.19
N LEU A 368 -26.75 4.10 9.81
CA LEU A 368 -26.09 5.35 10.21
C LEU A 368 -25.51 5.18 11.62
N GLY A 369 -24.21 5.44 11.77
CA GLY A 369 -23.47 5.28 13.02
C GLY A 369 -23.03 6.59 13.65
N GLN A 370 -23.40 6.83 14.90
CA GLN A 370 -22.93 7.93 15.74
C GLN A 370 -21.65 7.50 16.47
N LEU A 371 -20.56 8.27 16.35
CA LEU A 371 -19.29 8.01 17.04
C LEU A 371 -19.22 8.79 18.36
N THR A 372 -18.94 8.11 19.47
CA THR A 372 -18.87 8.73 20.81
C THR A 372 -17.60 8.34 21.56
N PHE A 373 -16.94 9.30 22.20
CA PHE A 373 -15.74 9.07 23.00
C PHE A 373 -15.95 9.48 24.46
N ALA A 374 -15.56 8.61 25.39
CA ALA A 374 -15.45 8.93 26.80
C ALA A 374 -14.38 10.01 27.02
N THR A 375 -14.66 11.03 27.84
CA THR A 375 -13.69 12.08 28.21
C THR A 375 -13.49 12.21 29.72
N ALA A 376 -13.90 11.19 30.49
CA ALA A 376 -13.52 10.95 31.88
C ALA A 376 -13.12 9.47 32.06
N GLY A 377 -12.36 9.15 33.10
CA GLY A 377 -11.84 7.78 33.32
C GLY A 377 -10.83 7.31 32.26
N LEU A 378 -10.07 8.24 31.65
CA LEU A 378 -9.17 7.96 30.52
C LEU A 378 -7.93 7.12 30.90
N LEU A 379 -7.53 7.13 32.17
CA LEU A 379 -6.41 6.34 32.70
C LEU A 379 -6.89 5.12 33.52
N GLU A 380 -8.21 4.90 33.57
CA GLU A 380 -8.86 3.86 34.34
C GLU A 380 -9.25 2.68 33.43
N THR A 381 -9.27 1.47 33.98
CA THR A 381 -9.86 0.32 33.29
C THR A 381 -11.37 0.53 33.20
N TYR A 382 -11.98 0.23 32.06
CA TYR A 382 -13.43 0.34 31.89
C TYR A 382 -14.17 -0.61 32.84
N ASP A 383 -14.98 -0.02 33.72
CA ASP A 383 -15.97 -0.73 34.51
C ASP A 383 -17.32 -0.67 33.75
N PRO A 384 -17.78 -1.80 33.18
CA PRO A 384 -19.06 -1.86 32.48
C PRO A 384 -20.29 -1.82 33.42
N THR A 385 -20.10 -1.87 34.74
CA THR A 385 -21.16 -1.73 35.74
C THR A 385 -21.36 -0.29 36.22
N ALA A 386 -20.38 0.59 35.99
CA ALA A 386 -20.51 2.02 36.24
C ALA A 386 -21.51 2.67 35.26
N ALA A 387 -22.35 3.59 35.76
CA ALA A 387 -23.34 4.28 34.95
C ALA A 387 -22.67 5.10 33.82
N ASP A 388 -23.12 4.94 32.57
CA ASP A 388 -22.50 5.53 31.37
C ASP A 388 -22.16 7.03 31.48
N ALA A 389 -22.96 7.79 32.23
CA ALA A 389 -22.76 9.23 32.48
C ALA A 389 -21.45 9.57 33.20
N SER A 390 -20.85 8.64 33.97
CA SER A 390 -19.56 8.84 34.66
C SER A 390 -18.43 9.13 33.69
N TYR A 391 -18.46 8.49 32.51
CA TYR A 391 -17.45 8.57 31.46
C TYR A 391 -17.55 9.82 30.58
N ARG A 392 -18.62 10.62 30.73
CA ARG A 392 -18.85 11.88 30.00
C ARG A 392 -18.63 11.75 28.49
N TYR A 393 -19.43 10.90 27.84
CA TYR A 393 -19.33 10.67 26.40
C TYR A 393 -19.67 11.93 25.58
N GLN A 394 -18.77 12.31 24.66
CA GLN A 394 -18.95 13.39 23.68
C GLN A 394 -19.21 12.83 22.29
N HIS A 395 -19.89 13.60 21.43
CA HIS A 395 -20.19 13.23 20.04
C HIS A 395 -19.09 13.69 19.07
N CYS A 396 -18.41 12.73 18.44
CA CYS A 396 -17.21 12.98 17.64
C CYS A 396 -17.36 12.70 16.13
N GLY A 397 -18.56 12.34 15.63
CA GLY A 397 -18.76 12.18 14.18
C GLY A 397 -19.84 11.20 13.75
N PHE A 398 -19.92 10.97 12.44
CA PHE A 398 -20.83 10.02 11.81
C PHE A 398 -20.10 9.13 10.80
N VAL A 399 -20.44 7.84 10.81
CA VAL A 399 -20.12 6.85 9.77
C VAL A 399 -21.41 6.33 9.15
N VAL A 400 -21.34 5.77 7.94
CA VAL A 400 -22.41 4.91 7.40
C VAL A 400 -21.82 3.55 7.05
N LEU A 401 -22.56 2.50 7.41
CA LEU A 401 -22.34 1.12 7.03
C LEU A 401 -23.47 0.70 6.08
N PHE A 402 -23.16 -0.08 5.04
CA PHE A 402 -24.16 -0.59 4.10
C PHE A 402 -23.85 -2.03 3.67
N ASP A 403 -24.91 -2.81 3.45
CA ASP A 403 -24.80 -4.24 3.16
C ASP A 403 -24.40 -4.54 1.72
N GLU A 404 -24.14 -5.84 1.45
CA GLU A 404 -23.70 -6.32 0.14
C GLU A 404 -24.71 -6.11 -1.00
N THR A 405 -25.99 -5.82 -0.70
CA THR A 405 -27.00 -5.55 -1.72
C THR A 405 -26.75 -4.22 -2.43
N LEU A 406 -26.16 -3.24 -1.72
CA LEU A 406 -25.87 -1.90 -2.24
C LEU A 406 -24.51 -1.77 -2.96
N ASN A 407 -23.75 -2.86 -3.07
CA ASN A 407 -22.39 -2.90 -3.61
C ASN A 407 -22.24 -2.28 -5.01
N VAL A 408 -23.24 -2.41 -5.89
CA VAL A 408 -23.21 -1.80 -7.23
C VAL A 408 -23.14 -0.27 -7.12
N VAL A 409 -24.10 0.34 -6.42
CA VAL A 409 -24.20 1.79 -6.26
C VAL A 409 -23.02 2.32 -5.43
N ALA A 410 -22.60 1.59 -4.41
CA ALA A 410 -21.46 1.94 -3.58
C ALA A 410 -20.14 1.97 -4.36
N ARG A 411 -19.93 1.06 -5.32
CA ARG A 411 -18.70 0.98 -6.11
C ARG A 411 -18.47 2.24 -6.96
N ASP A 412 -19.53 2.80 -7.54
CA ASP A 412 -19.44 4.01 -8.38
C ASP A 412 -19.40 5.30 -7.52
N LEU A 413 -20.12 5.31 -6.39
CA LEU A 413 -20.11 6.45 -5.48
C LEU A 413 -18.82 6.53 -4.66
N PHE A 414 -18.24 5.40 -4.27
CA PHE A 414 -17.11 5.26 -3.37
C PHE A 414 -16.00 4.38 -3.97
N PRO A 415 -15.42 4.73 -5.14
CA PRO A 415 -14.46 3.86 -5.86
C PRO A 415 -13.20 3.51 -5.08
N HIS A 416 -12.85 4.30 -4.06
CA HIS A 416 -11.75 4.05 -3.12
C HIS A 416 -11.96 2.81 -2.23
N LEU A 417 -13.18 2.28 -2.14
CA LEU A 417 -13.45 0.97 -1.54
C LEU A 417 -13.06 -0.19 -2.47
N GLU A 418 -12.85 0.09 -3.77
CA GLU A 418 -12.44 -0.85 -4.83
C GLU A 418 -13.19 -2.20 -4.76
N ILE A 419 -14.51 -2.14 -4.52
CA ILE A 419 -15.36 -3.31 -4.24
C ILE A 419 -15.18 -4.37 -5.36
N PRO A 420 -14.74 -5.60 -5.02
CA PRO A 420 -14.53 -6.66 -6.01
C PRO A 420 -15.82 -7.00 -6.76
N ARG A 421 -15.75 -7.33 -8.05
CA ARG A 421 -16.95 -7.86 -8.76
C ARG A 421 -17.47 -9.16 -8.14
N ALA A 422 -16.61 -9.92 -7.46
CA ALA A 422 -16.97 -11.07 -6.66
C ALA A 422 -17.91 -10.76 -5.46
N ALA A 423 -17.87 -9.53 -4.94
CA ALA A 423 -18.76 -9.06 -3.89
C ALA A 423 -20.16 -8.67 -4.40
N ILE A 424 -20.36 -8.60 -5.72
CA ILE A 424 -21.58 -8.06 -6.33
C ILE A 424 -22.63 -9.18 -6.42
N VAL A 425 -23.46 -9.28 -5.37
CA VAL A 425 -24.57 -10.25 -5.23
C VAL A 425 -25.91 -9.74 -5.77
N THR A 426 -25.97 -8.50 -6.26
CA THR A 426 -27.12 -7.82 -6.89
C THR A 426 -26.68 -7.21 -8.22
N ARG A 427 -27.60 -6.97 -9.16
CA ARG A 427 -27.26 -6.30 -10.45
C ARG A 427 -28.13 -5.10 -10.76
N VAL A 428 -27.49 -4.15 -11.45
CA VAL A 428 -28.09 -3.14 -12.33
C VAL A 428 -27.55 -3.45 -13.75
N ALA A 429 -28.30 -3.11 -14.80
CA ALA A 429 -28.07 -3.65 -16.15
C ALA A 429 -27.07 -2.84 -17.01
N GLU A 430 -26.05 -3.54 -17.53
CA GLU A 430 -25.21 -3.24 -18.72
C GLU A 430 -24.32 -1.94 -18.66
N ASP A 431 -23.19 -1.78 -19.36
CA ASP A 431 -22.48 -2.62 -20.38
C ASP A 431 -20.91 -2.47 -20.27
N SER A 432 -20.10 -3.05 -21.18
CA SER A 432 -18.61 -3.19 -21.03
C SER A 432 -17.85 -3.75 -22.28
N PRO A 433 -16.48 -3.89 -22.35
CA PRO A 433 -15.32 -3.20 -21.70
C PRO A 433 -13.93 -3.17 -22.50
N LEU A 434 -12.78 -2.66 -21.95
CA LEU A 434 -11.34 -2.78 -22.48
C LEU A 434 -10.20 -2.94 -21.35
N PRO A 435 -8.91 -3.40 -21.60
CA PRO A 435 -8.04 -4.21 -20.62
C PRO A 435 -6.64 -3.75 -19.94
N ALA A 436 -5.83 -4.63 -19.21
CA ALA A 436 -4.55 -4.36 -18.38
C ALA A 436 -3.17 -5.20 -18.51
N SER A 437 -2.37 -5.67 -17.46
CA SER A 437 -0.82 -5.87 -17.37
C SER A 437 -0.05 -7.21 -16.87
N VAL A 438 1.25 -7.55 -17.21
CA VAL A 438 2.01 -8.89 -16.99
C VAL A 438 3.50 -8.95 -16.43
N LYS A 439 4.35 -9.98 -16.79
CA LYS A 439 5.45 -10.70 -16.05
C LYS A 439 6.89 -10.82 -16.70
N PRO A 440 7.99 -11.13 -15.98
CA PRO A 440 9.39 -10.74 -16.33
C PRO A 440 10.42 -11.81 -16.85
N PRO A 441 11.58 -11.39 -17.43
CA PRO A 441 12.70 -12.24 -17.90
C PRO A 441 13.83 -12.61 -16.89
N ALA A 442 14.69 -13.58 -17.27
CA ALA A 442 15.63 -14.32 -16.39
C ALA A 442 16.86 -13.56 -15.83
N LYS A 443 17.34 -12.48 -16.46
CA LYS A 443 18.37 -11.60 -15.88
C LYS A 443 17.98 -11.10 -14.49
N LEU A 444 16.66 -11.01 -14.24
CA LEU A 444 16.09 -10.47 -13.03
C LEU A 444 16.13 -11.47 -11.85
N THR A 445 16.40 -12.76 -12.08
CA THR A 445 16.28 -13.84 -11.06
C THR A 445 17.61 -14.41 -10.56
N THR A 446 18.74 -14.10 -11.21
CA THR A 446 20.01 -14.79 -10.96
C THR A 446 21.06 -13.85 -10.36
N LEU A 447 21.55 -14.16 -9.16
CA LEU A 447 22.64 -13.41 -8.53
C LEU A 447 23.98 -13.72 -9.21
N THR A 448 24.81 -12.69 -9.38
CA THR A 448 26.20 -12.77 -9.80
C THR A 448 27.07 -12.47 -8.57
N LEU A 449 27.82 -13.48 -8.11
CA LEU A 449 28.62 -13.44 -6.87
C LEU A 449 30.01 -14.00 -7.15
N ALA A 450 30.97 -13.73 -6.26
CA ALA A 450 32.31 -14.31 -6.34
C ALA A 450 32.29 -15.85 -6.15
N GLU A 451 33.09 -16.57 -6.94
CA GLU A 451 33.23 -18.04 -6.86
C GLU A 451 33.82 -18.49 -5.51
N SER A 452 34.77 -17.70 -5.00
CA SER A 452 35.26 -17.75 -3.62
C SER A 452 35.08 -16.37 -3.01
N PRO A 453 34.02 -16.13 -2.23
CA PRO A 453 33.85 -14.84 -1.55
C PRO A 453 34.96 -14.64 -0.49
N PRO A 454 35.21 -13.38 -0.06
CA PRO A 454 36.20 -13.09 0.98
C PRO A 454 35.95 -13.90 2.26
N THR A 455 37.01 -14.22 3.00
CA THR A 455 36.93 -14.93 4.29
C THR A 455 36.14 -14.17 5.38
N THR A 456 35.76 -12.92 5.12
CA THR A 456 34.93 -12.06 5.96
C THR A 456 33.43 -12.18 5.67
N ALA A 457 33.04 -12.78 4.53
CA ALA A 457 31.65 -12.89 4.12
C ALA A 457 30.93 -14.02 4.87
N ASP A 458 30.00 -13.67 5.76
CA ASP A 458 29.29 -14.65 6.58
C ASP A 458 28.40 -15.57 5.72
N THR A 459 28.69 -16.88 5.80
CA THR A 459 28.12 -17.89 4.91
C THR A 459 26.68 -18.28 5.26
N ASP A 460 26.26 -18.14 6.53
CA ASP A 460 24.88 -18.46 6.92
C ASP A 460 23.87 -17.39 6.44
N PRO A 461 24.06 -16.08 6.69
CA PRO A 461 23.22 -15.03 6.09
C PRO A 461 23.20 -15.10 4.56
N LEU A 462 24.30 -15.46 3.89
CA LEU A 462 24.33 -15.65 2.44
C LEU A 462 23.51 -16.88 1.99
N ALA A 463 23.52 -17.97 2.77
CA ALA A 463 22.64 -19.12 2.53
C ALA A 463 21.15 -18.75 2.72
N LEU A 464 20.83 -17.89 3.69
CA LEU A 464 19.49 -17.34 3.87
C LEU A 464 19.07 -16.45 2.68
N VAL A 465 19.94 -15.58 2.17
CA VAL A 465 19.68 -14.79 0.94
C VAL A 465 19.38 -15.71 -0.25
N ARG A 466 20.20 -16.76 -0.44
CA ARG A 466 19.99 -17.76 -1.50
C ARG A 466 18.71 -18.58 -1.32
N ARG A 467 18.12 -18.64 -0.11
CA ARG A 467 16.80 -19.22 0.12
C ARG A 467 15.70 -18.22 -0.20
N ASP A 468 15.74 -17.05 0.42
CA ASP A 468 14.71 -16.02 0.25
C ASP A 468 14.55 -15.58 -1.22
N LEU A 469 15.63 -15.67 -2.03
CA LEU A 469 15.59 -15.46 -3.48
C LEU A 469 14.77 -16.53 -4.23
N ARG A 470 14.76 -17.79 -3.78
CA ARG A 470 13.95 -18.86 -4.41
C ARG A 470 12.46 -18.65 -4.19
N ASP A 471 12.11 -17.97 -3.11
CA ASP A 471 10.73 -17.62 -2.75
C ASP A 471 10.29 -16.27 -3.37
N ALA A 472 11.23 -15.51 -3.96
CA ALA A 472 10.99 -14.23 -4.60
C ALA A 472 10.89 -14.32 -6.14
N VAL A 473 10.04 -13.47 -6.74
CA VAL A 473 9.80 -13.48 -8.20
C VAL A 473 10.99 -12.91 -8.99
N THR A 474 11.78 -12.02 -8.40
CA THR A 474 13.08 -11.52 -8.91
C THR A 474 13.96 -11.10 -7.72
N ILE A 475 15.26 -10.87 -7.97
CA ILE A 475 16.18 -10.26 -7.00
C ILE A 475 15.63 -8.91 -6.51
N LEU A 476 15.01 -8.12 -7.39
CA LEU A 476 14.41 -6.84 -7.01
C LEU A 476 13.13 -7.00 -6.18
N HIS A 477 12.36 -8.09 -6.34
CA HIS A 477 11.27 -8.40 -5.40
C HIS A 477 11.82 -8.78 -4.02
N MET A 478 12.92 -9.55 -3.96
CA MET A 478 13.60 -9.89 -2.70
C MET A 478 14.10 -8.62 -2.00
N LEU A 479 14.77 -7.73 -2.74
CA LEU A 479 15.31 -6.47 -2.19
C LEU A 479 14.21 -5.45 -1.84
N ALA A 480 13.10 -5.42 -2.57
CA ALA A 480 11.91 -4.65 -2.20
C ALA A 480 11.22 -5.22 -0.95
N SER A 481 11.19 -6.55 -0.78
CA SER A 481 10.72 -7.23 0.43
C SER A 481 11.62 -6.94 1.63
N TYR A 482 12.95 -6.98 1.45
CA TYR A 482 13.93 -6.58 2.45
C TYR A 482 13.77 -5.11 2.84
N SER A 483 13.63 -4.21 1.86
CA SER A 483 13.33 -2.79 2.11
C SER A 483 12.01 -2.62 2.88
N GLY A 484 10.95 -3.34 2.51
CA GLY A 484 9.68 -3.32 3.21
C GLY A 484 9.82 -3.74 4.67
N ALA A 485 10.38 -4.92 4.92
CA ALA A 485 10.60 -5.44 6.27
C ALA A 485 11.54 -4.55 7.12
N LEU A 486 12.55 -3.90 6.53
CA LEU A 486 13.39 -2.91 7.20
C LEU A 486 12.65 -1.59 7.48
N ASN A 487 11.73 -1.16 6.61
CA ASN A 487 10.82 -0.04 6.88
C ASN A 487 9.80 -0.34 8.00
N HIS A 488 9.59 -1.63 8.32
CA HIS A 488 8.77 -2.10 9.45
C HIS A 488 9.59 -2.45 10.71
N THR A 489 10.93 -2.52 10.63
CA THR A 489 11.80 -2.83 11.78
C THR A 489 12.26 -1.52 12.43
N PRO A 490 11.98 -1.27 13.73
CA PRO A 490 12.40 -0.04 14.39
C PRO A 490 13.88 -0.04 14.82
N THR A 491 14.52 -1.21 14.92
CA THR A 491 15.89 -1.38 15.45
C THR A 491 16.97 -1.42 14.36
N ALA A 492 18.24 -1.32 14.78
CA ALA A 492 19.38 -1.62 13.92
C ALA A 492 19.67 -3.15 13.82
N ASP A 493 19.15 -3.95 14.75
CA ASP A 493 19.48 -5.38 14.90
C ASP A 493 18.63 -6.31 13.99
N SER A 494 18.32 -5.87 12.77
CA SER A 494 17.62 -6.73 11.82
C SER A 494 18.57 -7.74 11.19
N THR A 495 18.20 -9.02 11.20
CA THR A 495 18.92 -10.06 10.43
C THR A 495 18.98 -9.76 8.93
N ILE A 496 18.11 -8.89 8.43
CA ILE A 496 18.14 -8.42 7.03
C ILE A 496 19.38 -7.53 6.78
N PHE A 497 19.89 -6.78 7.76
CA PHE A 497 21.15 -6.04 7.58
C PHE A 497 22.38 -6.97 7.52
N ALA A 498 22.35 -8.11 8.23
CA ALA A 498 23.37 -9.16 8.06
C ALA A 498 23.28 -9.81 6.67
N LYS A 499 22.07 -10.09 6.17
CA LYS A 499 21.83 -10.57 4.80
C LYS A 499 22.31 -9.58 3.73
N LEU A 500 22.00 -8.29 3.88
CA LEU A 500 22.44 -7.24 2.96
C LEU A 500 23.97 -7.04 3.00
N ARG A 501 24.60 -7.18 4.17
CA ARG A 501 26.06 -7.17 4.31
C ARG A 501 26.67 -8.37 3.60
N ALA A 502 26.25 -9.59 3.90
CA ALA A 502 26.77 -10.80 3.27
C ALA A 502 26.53 -10.85 1.75
N LEU A 503 25.43 -10.26 1.26
CA LEU A 503 25.16 -10.09 -0.18
C LEU A 503 26.08 -9.04 -0.83
N HIS A 504 26.48 -7.98 -0.10
CA HIS A 504 27.48 -7.01 -0.58
C HIS A 504 28.88 -7.65 -0.57
N ASP A 505 29.26 -8.29 0.52
CA ASP A 505 30.59 -8.89 0.71
C ASP A 505 30.86 -10.07 -0.26
N ALA A 506 29.81 -10.72 -0.76
CA ALA A 506 29.90 -11.77 -1.78
C ALA A 506 29.71 -11.25 -3.23
N GLY A 507 29.41 -9.97 -3.43
CA GLY A 507 29.26 -9.36 -4.76
C GLY A 507 30.58 -9.21 -5.51
N LEU A 508 30.52 -9.04 -6.84
CA LEU A 508 31.72 -8.77 -7.64
C LEU A 508 32.04 -7.28 -7.62
N ALA A 509 33.27 -6.89 -7.29
CA ALA A 509 33.72 -5.51 -7.45
C ALA A 509 33.82 -5.16 -8.96
N PRO A 510 33.09 -4.14 -9.46
CA PRO A 510 33.26 -3.67 -10.83
C PRO A 510 34.70 -3.18 -11.07
N GLN A 511 35.31 -3.59 -12.19
CA GLN A 511 36.55 -2.99 -12.67
C GLN A 511 36.31 -1.65 -13.38
N TYR A 512 35.08 -1.44 -13.88
CA TYR A 512 34.69 -0.29 -14.69
C TYR A 512 33.16 -0.08 -14.57
N MET A 513 32.72 1.17 -14.57
CA MET A 513 31.31 1.58 -14.68
C MET A 513 31.23 2.78 -15.65
N ASP A 514 30.14 2.91 -16.40
CA ASP A 514 29.99 3.95 -17.44
C ASP A 514 28.52 4.25 -17.73
N GLY A 515 28.25 5.45 -18.23
CA GLY A 515 26.90 5.92 -18.53
C GLY A 515 26.06 6.20 -17.27
N PHE A 516 24.76 5.95 -17.37
CA PHE A 516 23.78 6.34 -16.36
C PHE A 516 23.05 5.14 -15.74
N TYR A 517 22.97 5.12 -14.41
CA TYR A 517 22.24 4.12 -13.63
C TYR A 517 21.22 4.79 -12.72
N HIS A 518 19.98 4.30 -12.73
CA HIS A 518 18.93 4.77 -11.84
C HIS A 518 19.19 4.30 -10.40
N VAL A 519 18.78 5.10 -9.40
CA VAL A 519 18.92 4.74 -7.98
C VAL A 519 17.58 4.34 -7.35
N ALA A 520 17.61 3.32 -6.49
CA ALA A 520 16.57 3.02 -5.51
C ALA A 520 17.21 2.80 -4.12
N LEU A 521 16.62 3.35 -3.06
CA LEU A 521 17.05 3.05 -1.69
C LEU A 521 16.50 1.70 -1.22
N ILE A 522 17.30 0.94 -0.47
CA ILE A 522 16.80 -0.19 0.35
C ILE A 522 16.45 0.28 1.77
N SER A 523 17.40 0.87 2.51
CA SER A 523 17.18 1.36 3.88
C SER A 523 18.31 2.26 4.36
N TRP A 524 18.03 3.18 5.29
CA TRP A 524 19.07 3.80 6.13
C TRP A 524 19.41 2.92 7.33
N VAL A 525 20.64 3.07 7.82
CA VAL A 525 21.27 2.27 8.88
C VAL A 525 21.94 3.23 9.87
N SER A 526 21.17 4.03 10.60
CA SER A 526 21.76 4.89 11.63
C SER A 526 20.83 5.07 12.83
N PRO A 527 21.28 4.72 14.06
CA PRO A 527 20.49 4.93 15.27
C PRO A 527 20.22 6.41 15.58
N GLY A 528 21.03 7.32 15.01
CA GLY A 528 20.90 8.77 15.23
C GLY A 528 20.89 9.15 16.71
N PRO A 529 20.21 10.24 17.10
CA PRO A 529 20.13 10.68 18.50
C PRO A 529 19.28 9.75 19.41
N LEU A 530 18.59 8.74 18.86
CA LEU A 530 17.80 7.77 19.64
C LEU A 530 18.50 6.41 19.80
N GLY A 531 19.80 6.33 19.48
CA GLY A 531 20.53 5.07 19.52
C GLY A 531 20.64 4.39 20.88
N SER A 532 20.55 5.15 21.98
CA SER A 532 20.44 4.62 23.34
C SER A 532 19.16 3.81 23.61
N LEU A 533 18.16 3.93 22.74
CA LEU A 533 16.92 3.14 22.76
C LEU A 533 16.88 2.05 21.68
N ASN A 534 17.98 1.85 20.94
CA ASN A 534 18.06 0.98 19.76
C ASN A 534 16.98 1.32 18.71
N ILE A 535 16.79 2.61 18.41
CA ILE A 535 15.83 3.06 17.39
C ILE A 535 16.61 3.59 16.17
N ASN A 536 16.36 3.03 14.98
CA ASN A 536 16.89 3.51 13.69
C ASN A 536 16.16 4.80 13.26
N SER A 537 16.39 5.88 14.00
CA SER A 537 15.65 7.14 13.84
C SER A 537 15.88 7.79 12.48
N LEU A 538 16.99 7.48 11.81
CA LEU A 538 17.34 8.07 10.51
C LEU A 538 16.55 7.41 9.36
N ASN A 539 16.28 6.11 9.44
CA ASN A 539 15.35 5.43 8.52
C ASN A 539 13.90 5.93 8.71
N LEU A 540 13.49 6.18 9.97
CA LEU A 540 12.22 6.83 10.30
C LEU A 540 12.12 8.26 9.75
N ALA A 541 13.18 9.07 9.86
CA ALA A 541 13.22 10.42 9.30
C ALA A 541 13.17 10.41 7.76
N TRP A 542 13.89 9.49 7.11
CA TRP A 542 13.89 9.38 5.64
C TRP A 542 12.53 8.99 5.07
N ARG A 543 11.73 8.15 5.76
CA ARG A 543 10.34 7.86 5.36
C ARG A 543 9.48 9.13 5.18
N VAL A 544 9.85 10.24 5.82
CA VAL A 544 9.27 11.58 5.60
C VAL A 544 10.08 12.38 4.56
N GLY A 545 11.40 12.41 4.71
CA GLY A 545 12.31 13.22 3.89
C GLY A 545 12.39 12.84 2.40
N ARG A 546 12.20 11.55 2.05
CA ARG A 546 12.42 11.05 0.67
C ARG A 546 11.60 11.76 -0.40
N ARG A 547 10.40 12.26 -0.04
CA ARG A 547 9.48 13.02 -0.92
C ARG A 547 9.94 14.44 -1.26
N PHE A 548 11.06 14.86 -0.70
CA PHE A 548 11.77 16.09 -1.03
C PHE A 548 13.10 15.80 -1.75
N SER A 549 13.53 14.54 -1.84
CA SER A 549 14.71 14.14 -2.59
C SER A 549 14.52 14.40 -4.09
N PRO A 550 15.43 15.12 -4.74
CA PRO A 550 15.47 15.21 -6.19
C PRO A 550 16.35 14.12 -6.82
N TRP A 551 17.01 13.25 -6.04
CA TRP A 551 18.03 12.31 -6.52
C TRP A 551 17.43 11.15 -7.34
N THR A 552 17.79 11.04 -8.62
CA THR A 552 17.23 10.06 -9.57
C THR A 552 18.17 8.90 -9.95
N GLY A 553 19.48 9.05 -9.74
CA GLY A 553 20.48 8.09 -10.20
C GLY A 553 21.92 8.56 -9.99
N LYS A 554 22.86 7.79 -10.54
CA LYS A 554 24.26 8.20 -10.68
C LYS A 554 24.70 8.11 -12.13
N ARG A 555 25.61 9.00 -12.51
CA ARG A 555 26.30 8.97 -13.80
C ARG A 555 27.79 8.73 -13.58
N PHE A 556 28.41 8.01 -14.50
CA PHE A 556 29.82 7.65 -14.53
C PHE A 556 30.35 8.06 -15.91
N GLU A 557 31.39 8.87 -15.95
CA GLU A 557 31.99 9.38 -17.19
C GLU A 557 33.53 9.15 -17.17
N PRO A 558 34.17 8.76 -18.28
CA PRO A 558 35.63 8.69 -18.36
C PRO A 558 36.28 10.03 -18.00
N ILE A 559 37.28 10.02 -17.12
CA ILE A 559 37.99 11.24 -16.71
C ILE A 559 39.38 11.33 -17.35
N GLU A 560 39.62 12.43 -18.06
CA GLU A 560 40.91 12.73 -18.69
C GLU A 560 42.01 12.97 -17.63
N PRO A 561 43.30 12.68 -17.92
CA PRO A 561 44.38 12.76 -16.93
C PRO A 561 44.53 14.14 -16.26
N ARG A 562 44.28 15.23 -17.01
CA ARG A 562 44.43 16.60 -16.49
C ARG A 562 43.30 16.96 -15.50
N PRO A 563 42.00 16.79 -15.83
CA PRO A 563 40.92 16.85 -14.84
C PRO A 563 41.13 15.94 -13.63
N LEU A 564 41.58 14.70 -13.81
CA LEU A 564 41.79 13.78 -12.67
C LEU A 564 42.82 14.33 -11.68
N LEU A 565 43.99 14.77 -12.17
CA LEU A 565 45.02 15.38 -11.32
C LEU A 565 44.52 16.67 -10.64
N ALA A 566 43.73 17.49 -11.33
CA ALA A 566 43.17 18.73 -10.77
C ALA A 566 42.12 18.47 -9.68
N CYS A 567 41.22 17.50 -9.89
CA CYS A 567 40.18 17.15 -8.91
C CYS A 567 40.72 16.36 -7.72
N SER A 568 41.78 15.56 -7.90
CA SER A 568 42.39 14.70 -6.88
C SER A 568 43.58 15.31 -6.13
N ASP A 569 43.76 16.64 -6.18
CA ASP A 569 44.92 17.33 -5.58
C ASP A 569 46.30 16.72 -6.01
N GLY A 570 46.35 16.07 -7.18
CA GLY A 570 47.53 15.39 -7.75
C GLY A 570 47.78 13.95 -7.29
N HIS A 571 46.87 13.32 -6.54
CA HIS A 571 47.08 12.00 -5.93
C HIS A 571 46.53 10.79 -6.69
N GLU A 572 45.56 10.97 -7.61
CA GLU A 572 45.00 9.86 -8.39
C GLU A 572 45.60 9.80 -9.80
N SER A 573 45.78 8.58 -10.30
CA SER A 573 46.33 8.26 -11.63
C SER A 573 45.35 7.39 -12.42
N LEU A 574 45.65 7.17 -13.72
CA LEU A 574 44.91 6.20 -14.56
C LEU A 574 45.56 4.81 -14.58
N ASP A 575 46.29 4.45 -13.52
CA ASP A 575 46.90 3.11 -13.39
C ASP A 575 45.82 2.02 -13.19
N VAL A 576 44.62 2.42 -12.78
CA VAL A 576 43.38 1.62 -12.86
C VAL A 576 42.27 2.43 -13.56
N PRO A 577 41.27 1.78 -14.19
CA PRO A 577 40.15 2.49 -14.80
C PRO A 577 39.41 3.34 -13.75
N THR A 578 39.30 4.64 -14.06
CA THR A 578 38.83 5.67 -13.14
C THR A 578 37.87 6.61 -13.87
N GLN A 579 36.86 7.11 -13.16
CA GLN A 579 35.74 7.87 -13.71
C GLN A 579 35.41 9.11 -12.85
N LEU A 580 34.89 10.15 -13.49
CA LEU A 580 34.13 11.19 -12.81
C LEU A 580 32.71 10.64 -12.56
N CYS A 581 32.25 10.71 -11.31
CA CYS A 581 30.97 10.16 -10.89
C CYS A 581 30.09 11.24 -10.25
N SER A 582 28.79 11.28 -10.55
CA SER A 582 27.87 12.31 -10.02
C SER A 582 26.54 11.73 -9.57
N ASN A 583 25.83 12.42 -8.67
CA ASN A 583 24.42 12.21 -8.37
C ASN A 583 23.55 13.05 -9.31
N THR A 584 22.64 12.42 -10.06
CA THR A 584 21.71 13.12 -10.96
C THR A 584 20.44 13.56 -10.21
N LEU A 585 19.94 14.75 -10.53
CA LEU A 585 18.80 15.39 -9.86
C LEU A 585 17.68 15.74 -10.85
N ALA A 586 16.41 15.57 -10.45
CA ALA A 586 15.24 16.04 -11.18
C ALA A 586 14.31 16.92 -10.32
N PHE A 587 13.74 17.96 -10.93
CA PHE A 587 12.97 19.02 -10.29
C PHE A 587 11.52 19.07 -10.83
N ARG A 588 10.97 17.90 -11.14
CA ARG A 588 9.66 17.71 -11.78
C ARG A 588 8.53 18.35 -10.95
N THR A 589 8.46 18.08 -9.66
CA THR A 589 7.40 18.60 -8.77
C THR A 589 7.70 19.98 -8.19
N ARG A 590 6.66 20.68 -7.69
CA ARG A 590 6.81 21.95 -6.93
C ARG A 590 7.65 21.76 -5.66
N ARG A 591 7.64 20.57 -5.04
CA ARG A 591 8.45 20.25 -3.85
C ARG A 591 9.93 20.07 -4.20
N GLN A 592 10.23 19.27 -5.23
CA GLN A 592 11.61 19.13 -5.73
C GLN A 592 12.17 20.47 -6.24
N ARG A 593 11.35 21.35 -6.84
CA ARG A 593 11.78 22.73 -7.20
C ARG A 593 12.15 23.59 -5.99
N ILE A 594 11.50 23.42 -4.85
CA ILE A 594 11.88 24.08 -3.58
C ILE A 594 13.19 23.48 -3.05
N ALA A 595 13.32 22.15 -3.04
CA ALA A 595 14.57 21.47 -2.65
C ALA A 595 15.76 21.84 -3.55
N GLY A 596 15.56 21.92 -4.87
CA GLY A 596 16.55 22.38 -5.84
C GLY A 596 16.84 23.89 -5.76
N GLY A 597 15.97 24.68 -5.15
CA GLY A 597 16.26 26.05 -4.72
C GLY A 597 17.16 26.07 -3.50
N ALA A 598 16.87 25.25 -2.50
CA ALA A 598 17.70 25.11 -1.29
C ALA A 598 19.10 24.57 -1.60
N LEU A 599 19.24 23.54 -2.46
CA LEU A 599 20.55 22.99 -2.88
C LEU A 599 21.44 24.05 -3.54
N LYS A 600 20.87 24.94 -4.37
CA LYS A 600 21.60 26.07 -4.97
C LYS A 600 22.00 27.12 -3.92
N LEU A 601 21.21 27.28 -2.85
CA LEU A 601 21.52 28.18 -1.74
C LEU A 601 22.58 27.59 -0.79
N MET A 602 22.67 26.26 -0.70
CA MET A 602 23.68 25.51 0.07
C MET A 602 25.01 25.30 -0.69
N CYS A 603 25.24 26.08 -1.75
CA CYS A 603 26.47 26.07 -2.55
C CYS A 603 26.90 24.69 -3.12
N SER A 604 25.96 23.74 -3.28
CA SER A 604 26.25 22.48 -3.96
C SER A 604 26.63 22.77 -5.42
N ASN A 605 27.81 22.30 -5.86
CA ASN A 605 28.17 22.39 -7.28
C ASN A 605 27.12 21.61 -8.10
N LEU A 606 26.44 22.32 -9.01
CA LEU A 606 25.20 21.86 -9.65
C LEU A 606 25.20 22.23 -11.13
N GLU A 607 25.66 21.30 -11.94
CA GLU A 607 25.75 21.44 -13.39
C GLU A 607 24.41 21.05 -14.03
N ARG A 608 24.01 21.70 -15.13
CA ARG A 608 22.78 21.31 -15.83
C ARG A 608 23.01 20.06 -16.67
N ALA A 609 22.01 19.20 -16.76
CA ALA A 609 22.00 18.11 -17.73
C ALA A 609 22.15 18.65 -19.15
N SER A 610 22.83 17.92 -20.04
CA SER A 610 22.83 18.30 -21.46
C SER A 610 21.44 18.09 -22.05
N ALA A 611 21.16 18.74 -23.19
CA ALA A 611 19.93 18.51 -23.92
C ALA A 611 19.83 17.08 -24.49
N GLY A 612 20.91 16.28 -24.51
CA GLY A 612 20.83 14.84 -24.75
C GLY A 612 20.30 14.13 -23.52
N ASP A 613 21.06 14.19 -22.43
CA ASP A 613 20.80 13.47 -21.17
C ASP A 613 19.43 13.78 -20.57
N HIS A 614 18.97 15.03 -20.65
CA HIS A 614 17.64 15.41 -20.18
C HIS A 614 16.50 14.73 -20.95
N ARG A 615 16.70 14.40 -22.24
CA ARG A 615 15.71 13.67 -23.05
C ARG A 615 15.85 12.16 -22.93
N GLU A 616 17.06 11.65 -22.73
CA GLU A 616 17.33 10.20 -22.69
C GLU A 616 17.16 9.60 -21.29
N PHE A 617 17.66 10.30 -20.26
CA PHE A 617 17.68 9.84 -18.86
C PHE A 617 16.74 10.64 -17.94
N GLY A 618 16.27 11.81 -18.39
CA GLY A 618 15.17 12.54 -17.73
C GLY A 618 15.54 13.33 -16.48
N TYR A 619 16.82 13.57 -16.21
CA TYR A 619 17.29 14.42 -15.10
C TYR A 619 17.56 15.86 -15.56
N ASP A 620 17.52 16.82 -14.63
CA ASP A 620 17.69 18.25 -14.87
C ASP A 620 19.12 18.75 -14.56
N ALA A 621 19.81 18.09 -13.62
CA ALA A 621 21.13 18.49 -13.16
C ALA A 621 22.00 17.32 -12.68
N GLN A 622 23.31 17.53 -12.65
CA GLN A 622 24.30 16.72 -11.95
C GLN A 622 24.77 17.46 -10.68
N SER A 623 25.17 16.72 -9.64
CA SER A 623 25.58 17.28 -8.35
C SER A 623 26.40 16.27 -7.54
N ALA A 624 27.03 16.72 -6.45
CA ALA A 624 27.77 15.87 -5.52
C ALA A 624 28.75 14.93 -6.24
N PHE A 625 29.80 15.52 -6.81
CA PHE A 625 30.75 14.81 -7.67
C PHE A 625 31.70 13.93 -6.86
N SER A 626 32.28 12.90 -7.47
CA SER A 626 33.18 11.93 -6.86
C SER A 626 34.16 11.38 -7.89
N ILE A 627 35.32 10.92 -7.42
CA ILE A 627 36.19 10.06 -8.22
C ILE A 627 35.78 8.61 -7.96
N GLY A 628 35.40 7.90 -9.02
CA GLY A 628 35.02 6.48 -8.99
C GLY A 628 36.14 5.60 -9.53
N ARG A 629 36.50 4.53 -8.82
CA ARG A 629 37.40 3.47 -9.31
C ARG A 629 37.35 2.22 -8.44
N GLN A 630 38.00 1.14 -8.89
CA GLN A 630 38.23 -0.02 -8.03
C GLN A 630 39.22 0.31 -6.89
N ALA A 631 38.93 -0.17 -5.68
CA ALA A 631 39.70 0.09 -4.45
C ALA A 631 39.48 -1.00 -3.39
N SER A 632 40.29 -0.98 -2.32
CA SER A 632 40.05 -1.77 -1.10
C SER A 632 39.05 -1.10 -0.18
N SER A 633 38.13 -1.87 0.40
CA SER A 633 37.06 -1.35 1.27
C SER A 633 37.60 -0.57 2.47
N ILE A 634 36.96 0.55 2.78
CA ILE A 634 37.21 1.36 3.98
C ILE A 634 36.58 0.77 5.25
N CYS A 635 35.74 -0.26 5.12
CA CYS A 635 35.13 -0.96 6.23
C CYS A 635 36.13 -1.96 6.84
N ALA A 636 36.56 -1.69 8.09
CA ALA A 636 37.58 -2.50 8.77
C ALA A 636 37.23 -4.00 8.81
N ASP A 637 35.97 -4.33 9.06
CA ASP A 637 35.41 -5.69 9.10
C ASP A 637 35.62 -6.48 7.80
N LYS A 638 35.84 -5.80 6.67
CA LYS A 638 36.07 -6.41 5.34
C LYS A 638 37.54 -6.61 5.00
N HIS A 639 38.46 -6.23 5.90
CA HIS A 639 39.91 -6.46 5.77
C HIS A 639 40.51 -6.02 4.41
N GLY A 640 39.98 -4.96 3.81
CA GLY A 640 40.45 -4.42 2.52
C GLY A 640 39.96 -5.15 1.27
N ALA A 641 38.91 -5.97 1.36
CA ALA A 641 38.26 -6.62 0.22
C ALA A 641 37.96 -5.63 -0.93
N PRO A 642 38.08 -6.06 -2.20
CA PRO A 642 37.90 -5.17 -3.34
C PRO A 642 36.43 -4.73 -3.48
N VAL A 643 36.24 -3.47 -3.82
CA VAL A 643 34.96 -2.80 -4.12
C VAL A 643 35.19 -1.76 -5.22
N TYR A 644 34.13 -1.24 -5.83
CA TYR A 644 34.23 0.01 -6.60
C TYR A 644 33.82 1.17 -5.69
N GLN A 645 34.73 2.09 -5.40
CA GLN A 645 34.49 3.22 -4.49
C GLN A 645 34.22 4.51 -5.26
N CYS A 646 33.19 5.25 -4.83
CA CYS A 646 32.99 6.65 -5.22
C CYS A 646 33.41 7.55 -4.05
N ASN A 647 34.55 8.24 -4.18
CA ASN A 647 35.10 9.11 -3.14
C ASN A 647 34.73 10.58 -3.39
N TYR A 648 33.95 11.17 -2.47
CA TYR A 648 33.46 12.56 -2.53
C TYR A 648 34.36 13.56 -1.77
N ARG A 649 35.40 13.09 -1.09
CA ARG A 649 36.17 13.88 -0.10
C ARG A 649 37.29 14.75 -0.70
N TRP A 650 37.61 14.56 -1.98
CA TRP A 650 38.61 15.37 -2.69
C TRP A 650 38.23 16.86 -2.74
N LYS A 651 39.20 17.75 -2.49
CA LYS A 651 38.93 19.19 -2.37
C LYS A 651 38.57 19.83 -3.71
N GLY A 652 39.24 19.40 -4.79
CA GLY A 652 38.97 19.82 -6.17
C GLY A 652 37.62 19.37 -6.76
N LEU A 653 36.78 18.66 -5.99
CA LEU A 653 35.37 18.39 -6.35
C LEU A 653 34.39 19.44 -5.77
N HIS A 654 34.84 20.27 -4.83
CA HIS A 654 34.08 21.35 -4.20
C HIS A 654 32.72 20.93 -3.58
N ASN A 655 32.63 19.70 -3.05
CA ASN A 655 31.43 19.22 -2.36
C ASN A 655 31.23 19.91 -0.99
N PRO A 656 30.04 20.45 -0.67
CA PRO A 656 29.73 20.92 0.68
C PRO A 656 29.65 19.75 1.66
N PRO A 657 29.70 20.00 2.98
CA PRO A 657 29.26 19.03 3.98
C PRO A 657 27.73 18.88 3.94
N PRO A 658 27.17 17.67 4.14
CA PRO A 658 27.86 16.44 4.55
C PRO A 658 28.51 15.64 3.40
N GLU A 659 28.26 15.96 2.13
CA GLU A 659 28.74 15.19 0.97
C GLU A 659 30.27 14.99 0.97
N SER A 660 31.08 15.99 1.35
CA SER A 660 32.55 15.86 1.47
C SER A 660 33.06 15.01 2.64
N LEU A 661 32.15 14.38 3.40
CA LEU A 661 32.46 13.37 4.42
C LEU A 661 32.11 11.94 3.96
N ARG A 662 31.53 11.78 2.75
CA ARG A 662 30.99 10.52 2.22
C ARG A 662 32.02 9.73 1.40
N ILE A 663 31.93 8.40 1.48
CA ILE A 663 32.42 7.44 0.47
C ILE A 663 31.31 6.40 0.24
N ASP A 664 31.03 6.09 -1.03
CA ASP A 664 30.12 4.98 -1.39
C ASP A 664 30.96 3.76 -1.80
N GLU A 665 30.51 2.55 -1.43
CA GLU A 665 31.10 1.28 -1.87
C GLU A 665 30.09 0.46 -2.67
N LEU A 666 30.40 0.20 -3.94
CA LEU A 666 29.57 -0.51 -4.90
C LEU A 666 30.13 -1.91 -5.18
N VAL A 667 29.24 -2.89 -5.22
CA VAL A 667 29.48 -4.22 -5.80
C VAL A 667 28.37 -4.57 -6.77
N GLN A 668 28.68 -5.37 -7.78
CA GLN A 668 27.70 -5.97 -8.66
C GLN A 668 27.11 -7.23 -8.00
N ILE A 669 25.77 -7.31 -7.93
CA ILE A 669 25.05 -8.46 -7.39
C ILE A 669 24.23 -9.20 -8.45
N ALA A 670 24.02 -8.60 -9.63
CA ALA A 670 23.56 -9.25 -10.85
C ALA A 670 24.00 -8.44 -12.08
N GLU A 671 23.85 -8.97 -13.29
CA GLU A 671 24.07 -8.20 -14.53
C GLU A 671 23.26 -6.89 -14.49
N GLY A 672 23.91 -5.73 -14.58
CA GLY A 672 23.25 -4.42 -14.56
C GLY A 672 22.58 -3.98 -13.23
N LEU A 673 22.82 -4.70 -12.13
CA LEU A 673 22.33 -4.34 -10.78
C LEU A 673 23.46 -4.38 -9.75
N TYR A 674 23.69 -3.24 -9.10
CA TYR A 674 24.75 -3.03 -8.13
C TYR A 674 24.17 -2.70 -6.76
N LEU A 675 24.71 -3.32 -5.71
CA LEU A 675 24.39 -3.03 -4.32
C LEU A 675 25.42 -2.05 -3.77
N GLY A 676 24.94 -0.93 -3.26
CA GLY A 676 25.74 0.15 -2.69
C GLY A 676 25.59 0.25 -1.17
N GLN A 677 26.71 0.55 -0.51
CA GLN A 677 26.78 0.95 0.89
C GLN A 677 27.31 2.39 0.97
N VAL A 678 26.68 3.27 1.76
CA VAL A 678 27.19 4.63 2.01
C VAL A 678 27.82 4.72 3.39
N TYR A 679 29.06 5.22 3.44
CA TYR A 679 29.79 5.48 4.67
C TYR A 679 30.03 6.99 4.85
N TYR A 680 29.84 7.48 6.08
CA TYR A 680 30.21 8.85 6.47
C TYR A 680 31.28 8.83 7.57
N ALA A 681 32.25 9.73 7.47
CA ALA A 681 33.26 9.96 8.49
C ALA A 681 32.62 10.61 9.73
N THR A 682 32.55 9.89 10.86
CA THR A 682 31.95 10.43 12.09
C THR A 682 32.83 11.51 12.75
N LYS A 683 34.16 11.44 12.57
CA LYS A 683 35.09 12.50 12.97
C LYS A 683 35.12 13.62 11.94
N ALA A 684 34.00 14.33 11.79
CA ALA A 684 33.80 15.35 10.76
C ALA A 684 34.82 16.52 10.79
N LEU A 685 35.50 16.75 11.93
CA LEU A 685 36.53 17.77 12.09
C LEU A 685 37.94 17.32 11.66
N GLU A 686 38.17 16.04 11.42
CA GLU A 686 39.48 15.50 11.04
C GLU A 686 39.78 15.84 9.57
N PRO A 687 40.86 16.60 9.25
CA PRO A 687 41.17 17.02 7.89
C PRO A 687 41.36 15.83 6.96
N TRP A 688 40.72 15.87 5.79
CA TRP A 688 40.85 14.78 4.83
C TRP A 688 42.20 14.79 4.08
N SER A 689 42.79 13.61 3.95
CA SER A 689 44.03 13.30 3.26
C SER A 689 43.96 11.85 2.73
N PRO A 690 44.34 11.58 1.46
CA PRO A 690 44.38 10.22 0.92
C PRO A 690 45.49 9.36 1.54
N ASN A 691 46.52 9.99 2.12
CA ASN A 691 47.63 9.29 2.79
C ASN A 691 47.29 8.86 4.22
N THR A 692 46.12 9.26 4.75
CA THR A 692 45.68 8.92 6.11
C THR A 692 44.81 7.68 6.10
N ALA A 693 45.16 6.67 6.91
CA ALA A 693 44.42 5.40 6.99
C ALA A 693 42.91 5.63 7.26
N PRO A 694 41.98 4.98 6.52
CA PRO A 694 40.55 5.23 6.63
C PRO A 694 39.97 5.11 8.05
N ALA A 695 40.51 4.18 8.86
CA ALA A 695 40.14 3.98 10.26
C ALA A 695 40.30 5.25 11.13
N CYS A 696 41.24 6.14 10.80
CA CYS A 696 41.44 7.39 11.52
C CYS A 696 40.17 8.27 11.52
N TYR A 697 39.39 8.25 10.44
CA TYR A 697 38.18 9.06 10.27
C TYR A 697 36.92 8.52 10.98
N GLY A 698 36.96 7.27 11.47
CA GLY A 698 35.83 6.63 12.13
C GLY A 698 34.60 6.51 11.23
N TYR A 699 34.76 5.95 10.03
CA TYR A 699 33.63 5.72 9.12
C TYR A 699 32.59 4.79 9.75
N GLN A 700 31.32 5.16 9.64
CA GLN A 700 30.18 4.28 9.92
C GLN A 700 29.32 4.12 8.67
N LEU A 701 28.66 2.97 8.54
CA LEU A 701 27.66 2.72 7.51
C LEU A 701 26.39 3.51 7.83
N TYR A 702 25.78 4.15 6.84
CA TYR A 702 24.53 4.92 6.98
C TYR A 702 23.41 4.48 6.03
N GLU A 703 23.71 3.81 4.91
CA GLU A 703 22.73 3.57 3.84
C GLU A 703 23.03 2.27 3.07
N TYR A 704 21.97 1.57 2.66
CA TYR A 704 22.00 0.58 1.59
C TYR A 704 21.13 1.05 0.42
N PHE A 705 21.72 1.13 -0.78
CA PHE A 705 21.05 1.55 -2.01
C PHE A 705 21.36 0.61 -3.18
N LEU A 706 20.66 0.81 -4.30
CA LEU A 706 20.87 0.09 -5.54
C LEU A 706 21.15 1.08 -6.67
N LEU A 707 22.12 0.76 -7.51
CA LEU A 707 22.25 1.34 -8.85
C LEU A 707 21.85 0.30 -9.88
N MET A 708 21.07 0.71 -10.87
CA MET A 708 20.45 -0.23 -11.79
C MET A 708 20.28 0.32 -13.20
N ASP A 709 20.44 -0.56 -14.19
CA ASP A 709 20.25 -0.23 -15.61
C ASP A 709 18.76 0.05 -15.96
N PRO A 710 18.44 0.52 -17.18
CA PRO A 710 17.07 0.79 -17.59
C PRO A 710 16.11 -0.42 -17.55
N GLN A 711 16.61 -1.65 -17.67
CA GLN A 711 15.79 -2.87 -17.62
C GLN A 711 15.37 -3.20 -16.18
N TRP A 712 16.28 -3.01 -15.22
CA TRP A 712 15.98 -3.09 -13.80
C TRP A 712 15.11 -1.92 -13.33
N GLN A 713 15.35 -0.70 -13.82
CA GLN A 713 14.47 0.45 -13.55
C GLN A 713 13.05 0.20 -14.07
N ALA A 714 12.88 -0.35 -15.27
CA ALA A 714 11.56 -0.71 -15.79
C ALA A 714 10.83 -1.72 -14.89
N LEU A 715 11.57 -2.70 -14.33
CA LEU A 715 11.03 -3.58 -13.30
C LEU A 715 10.66 -2.80 -12.03
N ARG A 716 11.56 -1.99 -11.48
CA ARG A 716 11.35 -1.17 -10.28
C ARG A 716 10.06 -0.32 -10.38
N MET A 717 9.85 0.33 -11.51
CA MET A 717 8.63 1.08 -11.82
C MET A 717 7.38 0.19 -11.73
N SER A 718 7.43 -1.03 -12.28
CA SER A 718 6.31 -1.99 -12.18
C SER A 718 6.06 -2.56 -10.78
N LEU A 719 7.03 -2.46 -9.85
CA LEU A 719 6.92 -2.95 -8.48
C LEU A 719 6.51 -1.87 -7.45
N GLY A 720 6.45 -0.60 -7.84
CA GLY A 720 6.26 0.50 -6.88
C GLY A 720 7.46 0.70 -5.94
N PHE A 721 8.62 0.13 -6.24
CA PHE A 721 9.75 0.09 -5.32
C PHE A 721 10.50 1.43 -5.26
N ASP A 722 10.31 2.16 -4.16
CA ASP A 722 10.96 3.44 -3.85
C ASP A 722 10.75 4.55 -4.89
N LEU A 723 9.57 4.63 -5.51
CA LEU A 723 9.31 5.55 -6.64
C LEU A 723 9.10 7.03 -6.27
N ASP A 724 9.32 7.44 -5.01
CA ASP A 724 9.09 8.81 -4.55
C ASP A 724 10.05 9.86 -5.20
N ASN A 725 11.03 9.42 -6.00
CA ASN A 725 11.98 10.26 -6.74
C ASN A 725 11.74 10.38 -8.26
N VAL A 726 10.72 9.73 -8.83
CA VAL A 726 10.42 9.71 -10.28
C VAL A 726 9.31 10.69 -10.66
#